data_AF-A0A2R7K9B0-F1
#
_entry.id   AF-A0A2R7K9B0-F1
#
_cell.length_a   1.000
_cell.length_b   1.000
_cell.length_c   1.000
_cell.angle_alpha   90.00
_cell.angle_beta   90.00
_cell.angle_gamma   90.00
#
_symmetry.space_group_name_H-M   'P 1'
#
loop_
_entity.id
_entity.type
_entity.pdbx_description
1 polymer ?
#
loop_
_entity_poly.entity_id
_entity_poly.type
_entity_poly.pdbx_seq_one_letter_code
_entity_poly.pdbx_strand_id
1 'polypeptide(L)'
;MKKTLLLLFLLMSAALFAQTQTITYSINPQTFEDTTPITITVDGSSINEGTWSVTGNALYLWSWSYDINDTAQADSPSNGSWTASNEASRFTYNSATDTYTKTFTPSVYFNRNGIGKIGFLIKAKDGTGAKQSQDILVEVGTFQVNLTAPVENSATILGSGSNFNITATNTNGLASYSLKANGVVINTAASASSYTYSHTSITSNQTYELAVTQGTTTITKKFSAIVNPNTVSAAMPAGLVDGINYNSTDATKATLVLDAPLKDFVYVAGSFNNWQPSSAYAMKKDPTSGKFWLELTGLVSGVSNTYQYWVVKTTPIANSPALVKTADPYSTLVLSPYDDPSIPAASYPNMPVYPVGQSFEVTVLKTGQTPYNWKVTNFTKPEKDKLVVYEVLVRDFDAARSYQSLIDKIDYFKNLKINAIQLMPVMEFEGNESWGYNTSFHMALDKFYGTSDKLKELIDLCHQNGIAVILDVALNHAFGRNPMVRMWMNDPDGDGFGAPTAENPYFNTVAKHSYSVGEDFNHQSLKTQYYVDRVIKQWIEEYKIDGFRWDLTKGFTQACTANDQNCTNAYQQDRVDVLKKYADYSWSLDPTHYTIFEHLGTDAEEKEWANYRVADPVSKGIMMWGKMTDQYSQLAMGYATNTDISRMASASHGFVANRLMGYAESHDEERVMYKSLQFGASNGS
;
A
#
# COMPACT_ATOMS: atom_id res chain seq x y z
N MET A 1 -29.81 -0.06 40.32
CA MET A 1 -28.81 -0.27 41.38
C MET A 1 -27.42 -0.24 40.76
N LYS A 2 -26.53 0.60 41.29
CA LYS A 2 -25.06 0.67 41.05
C LYS A 2 -24.64 0.99 39.59
N LYS A 3 -24.38 2.20 39.10
CA LYS A 3 -23.85 3.49 39.63
C LYS A 3 -22.55 3.43 40.45
N THR A 4 -21.79 2.34 40.39
CA THR A 4 -20.47 2.25 41.06
C THR A 4 -19.36 1.55 40.27
N LEU A 5 -19.55 1.22 38.99
CA LEU A 5 -18.46 0.66 38.16
C LEU A 5 -17.81 1.65 37.17
N LEU A 6 -18.27 2.91 37.12
CA LEU A 6 -17.70 3.93 36.22
C LEU A 6 -16.53 4.73 36.84
N LEU A 7 -16.14 4.42 38.07
CA LEU A 7 -15.01 5.05 38.77
C LEU A 7 -13.76 4.17 38.83
N LEU A 8 -13.79 2.95 38.27
CA LEU A 8 -12.61 2.08 38.17
C LEU A 8 -11.95 2.04 36.78
N PHE A 9 -12.61 2.53 35.73
CA PHE A 9 -12.01 2.60 34.38
C PHE A 9 -11.57 4.02 33.97
N LEU A 10 -11.88 5.05 34.77
CA LEU A 10 -11.40 6.42 34.55
C LEU A 10 -10.12 6.77 35.35
N LEU A 11 -9.50 5.78 35.99
CA LEU A 11 -8.25 5.91 36.76
C LEU A 11 -7.15 4.93 36.33
N MET A 12 -7.27 4.31 35.15
CA MET A 12 -6.23 3.48 34.54
C MET A 12 -5.98 3.83 33.06
N SER A 13 -6.12 5.10 32.70
CA SER A 13 -5.26 5.68 31.67
C SER A 13 -4.07 6.33 32.38
N ALA A 14 -3.22 5.50 32.99
CA ALA A 14 -1.86 5.94 33.20
C ALA A 14 -1.32 6.15 31.78
N ALA A 15 -1.21 7.41 31.37
CA ALA A 15 -0.35 7.77 30.27
C ALA A 15 1.02 7.14 30.62
N LEU A 16 1.34 6.02 29.96
CA LEU A 16 2.68 5.48 29.97
C LEU A 16 3.49 6.52 29.19
N PHE A 17 3.98 7.53 29.90
CA PHE A 17 4.94 8.47 29.35
C PHE A 17 6.13 7.62 28.91
N ALA A 18 6.37 7.55 27.61
CA ALA A 18 7.59 6.97 27.09
C ALA A 18 8.76 7.74 27.67
N GLN A 19 9.66 7.05 28.39
CA GLN A 19 10.77 7.68 29.11
C GLN A 19 12.06 7.70 28.29
N THR A 20 11.98 7.75 26.96
CA THR A 20 13.17 7.71 26.11
C THR A 20 14.06 8.92 26.38
N GLN A 21 15.36 8.70 26.59
CA GLN A 21 16.34 9.76 26.84
C GLN A 21 17.37 9.84 25.72
N THR A 22 17.77 11.05 25.30
CA THR A 22 18.85 11.20 24.31
C THR A 22 20.20 11.22 25.00
N ILE A 23 21.04 10.22 24.74
CA ILE A 23 22.37 10.13 25.33
C ILE A 23 23.47 10.73 24.45
N THR A 24 24.53 11.21 25.08
CA THR A 24 25.80 11.57 24.43
C THR A 24 26.78 10.42 24.62
N TYR A 25 27.41 9.96 23.54
CA TYR A 25 28.31 8.80 23.57
C TYR A 25 29.57 9.01 22.71
N SER A 26 30.58 8.17 22.95
CA SER A 26 31.76 8.04 22.09
C SER A 26 32.22 6.58 22.05
N ILE A 27 32.96 6.21 20.98
CA ILE A 27 33.55 4.89 20.82
C ILE A 27 35.05 5.06 20.56
N ASN A 28 35.85 4.26 21.27
CA ASN A 28 37.30 4.26 21.11
C ASN A 28 37.83 2.83 20.85
N PRO A 29 38.64 2.60 19.79
CA PRO A 29 38.97 3.56 18.74
C PRO A 29 37.74 3.93 17.89
N GLN A 30 37.75 5.12 17.28
CA GLN A 30 36.61 5.65 16.52
C GLN A 30 36.30 4.82 15.26
N THR A 31 37.33 4.21 14.65
CA THR A 31 37.21 3.23 13.58
C THR A 31 37.92 1.96 14.00
N PHE A 32 37.33 0.80 13.71
CA PHE A 32 37.76 -0.48 14.28
C PHE A 32 37.31 -1.64 13.41
N GLU A 33 38.11 -2.70 13.35
CA GLU A 33 37.67 -3.99 12.78
C GLU A 33 36.80 -4.75 13.79
N ASP A 34 36.04 -5.74 13.33
CA ASP A 34 35.21 -6.58 14.20
C ASP A 34 36.03 -7.41 15.21
N THR A 35 37.33 -7.59 14.95
CA THR A 35 38.29 -8.22 15.87
C THR A 35 38.98 -7.25 16.83
N THR A 36 38.77 -5.94 16.69
CA THR A 36 39.42 -4.92 17.52
C THR A 36 38.57 -4.64 18.77
N PRO A 37 39.14 -4.70 19.99
CA PRO A 37 38.43 -4.28 21.20
C PRO A 37 38.03 -2.80 21.11
N ILE A 38 36.76 -2.50 21.37
CA ILE A 38 36.22 -1.15 21.45
C ILE A 38 35.73 -0.85 22.85
N THR A 39 35.75 0.43 23.23
CA THR A 39 35.10 0.94 24.43
C THR A 39 34.02 1.93 24.05
N ILE A 40 32.77 1.60 24.35
CA ILE A 40 31.65 2.55 24.33
C ILE A 40 31.68 3.33 25.64
N THR A 41 31.66 4.66 25.55
CA THR A 41 31.57 5.57 26.69
C THR A 41 30.33 6.43 26.55
N VAL A 42 29.48 6.45 27.57
CA VAL A 42 28.27 7.28 27.64
C VAL A 42 28.45 8.33 28.72
N ASP A 43 28.11 9.57 28.41
CA ASP A 43 28.16 10.71 29.33
C ASP A 43 27.03 10.59 30.36
N GLY A 44 27.38 10.46 31.64
CA GLY A 44 26.43 10.32 32.75
C GLY A 44 25.50 11.52 32.89
N SER A 45 25.95 12.72 32.52
CA SER A 45 25.12 13.94 32.54
C SER A 45 23.99 13.92 31.51
N SER A 46 24.10 13.07 30.48
CA SER A 46 23.08 12.89 29.45
C SER A 46 22.01 11.85 29.79
N ILE A 47 22.09 11.23 30.98
CA ILE A 47 21.15 10.19 31.42
C ILE A 47 20.65 10.42 32.84
N ASN A 48 19.33 10.59 32.99
CA ASN A 48 18.66 10.71 34.26
C ASN A 48 18.17 9.33 34.74
N GLU A 49 18.98 8.65 35.54
CA GLU A 49 18.64 7.37 36.16
C GLU A 49 17.40 7.42 37.05
N GLY A 50 17.16 8.57 37.71
CA GLY A 50 16.03 8.77 38.60
C GLY A 50 14.70 8.60 37.87
N THR A 51 14.60 9.14 36.64
CA THR A 51 13.42 8.98 35.78
C THR A 51 13.13 7.49 35.51
N TRP A 52 14.17 6.68 35.30
CA TRP A 52 14.04 5.23 35.05
C TRP A 52 13.94 4.38 36.32
N SER A 53 14.06 4.99 37.50
CA SER A 53 14.17 4.31 38.80
C SER A 53 15.36 3.33 38.86
N VAL A 54 16.46 3.67 38.18
CA VAL A 54 17.70 2.89 38.22
C VAL A 54 18.37 3.13 39.57
N THR A 55 18.89 2.05 40.16
CA THR A 55 19.66 2.10 41.41
C THR A 55 21.03 1.47 41.18
N GLY A 56 22.06 2.00 41.86
CA GLY A 56 23.42 1.46 41.77
C GLY A 56 24.06 1.58 40.38
N ASN A 57 23.70 2.59 39.59
CA ASN A 57 24.30 2.85 38.28
C ASN A 57 24.20 1.64 37.34
N ALA A 58 23.09 0.90 37.42
CA ALA A 58 22.86 -0.34 36.69
C ALA A 58 22.20 -0.07 35.33
N LEU A 59 23.01 0.42 34.39
CA LEU A 59 22.63 0.59 32.99
C LEU A 59 23.21 -0.53 32.12
N TYR A 60 22.49 -0.89 31.06
CA TYR A 60 22.78 -2.05 30.23
C TYR A 60 22.80 -1.69 28.74
N LEU A 61 23.71 -2.31 28.00
CA LEU A 61 23.79 -2.22 26.54
C LEU A 61 22.82 -3.22 25.91
N TRP A 62 21.80 -2.74 25.23
CA TRP A 62 21.01 -3.55 24.32
C TRP A 62 21.57 -3.36 22.91
N SER A 63 21.91 -4.43 22.21
CA SER A 63 22.68 -4.32 20.97
C SER A 63 22.40 -5.42 19.97
N TRP A 64 22.66 -5.11 18.70
CA TRP A 64 22.54 -6.00 17.54
C TRP A 64 23.66 -5.72 16.53
N SER A 65 23.85 -6.63 15.58
CA SER A 65 24.86 -6.54 14.53
C SER A 65 24.27 -6.84 13.16
N TYR A 66 24.84 -6.24 12.13
CA TYR A 66 24.59 -6.58 10.74
C TYR A 66 25.84 -7.24 10.12
N ASP A 67 25.65 -8.12 9.15
CA ASP A 67 26.78 -8.58 8.33
C ASP A 67 27.36 -7.45 7.47
N ILE A 68 28.48 -7.74 6.80
CA ILE A 68 29.19 -6.82 5.89
C ILE A 68 28.33 -6.22 4.76
N ASN A 69 27.15 -6.79 4.49
CA ASN A 69 26.23 -6.33 3.45
C ASN A 69 24.99 -5.59 4.02
N ASP A 70 24.93 -5.40 5.34
CA ASP A 70 23.76 -4.85 6.05
C ASP A 70 22.45 -5.63 5.82
N THR A 71 22.54 -6.90 5.44
CA THR A 71 21.38 -7.72 5.06
C THR A 71 20.83 -8.57 6.19
N ALA A 72 21.70 -9.13 7.04
CA ALA A 72 21.30 -10.05 8.08
C ALA A 72 21.56 -9.47 9.47
N GLN A 73 20.49 -9.04 10.15
CA GLN A 73 20.54 -8.57 11.54
C GLN A 73 20.56 -9.75 12.53
N ALA A 74 21.36 -9.62 13.61
CA ALA A 74 21.31 -10.54 14.75
C ALA A 74 21.53 -9.79 16.06
N ASP A 75 20.67 -10.06 17.06
CA ASP A 75 20.82 -9.54 18.41
C ASP A 75 22.04 -10.11 19.12
N SER A 76 22.62 -9.33 20.04
CA SER A 76 23.69 -9.84 20.90
C SER A 76 23.16 -10.94 21.84
N PRO A 77 23.88 -12.07 21.98
CA PRO A 77 23.55 -13.09 22.99
C PRO A 77 23.65 -12.55 24.42
N SER A 78 24.29 -11.39 24.61
CA SER A 78 24.45 -10.72 25.90
C SER A 78 23.28 -9.79 26.27
N ASN A 79 22.23 -9.67 25.45
CA ASN A 79 21.11 -8.78 25.75
C ASN A 79 20.27 -9.26 26.96
N GLY A 80 19.99 -10.56 27.05
CA GLY A 80 18.96 -11.10 27.97
C GLY A 80 17.56 -10.93 27.41
N SER A 81 16.57 -10.61 28.25
CA SER A 81 15.22 -10.25 27.81
C SER A 81 14.96 -8.75 27.98
N TRP A 82 13.91 -8.22 27.33
CA TRP A 82 13.57 -6.80 27.46
C TRP A 82 13.31 -6.38 28.93
N THR A 83 12.69 -7.26 29.71
CA THR A 83 12.36 -7.02 31.12
C THR A 83 13.47 -7.44 32.09
N ALA A 84 14.49 -8.16 31.62
CA ALA A 84 15.61 -8.61 32.42
C ALA A 84 16.91 -8.63 31.60
N SER A 85 17.57 -7.48 31.52
CA SER A 85 18.89 -7.36 30.90
C SER A 85 19.91 -8.28 31.57
N ASN A 86 20.77 -8.92 30.77
CA ASN A 86 21.84 -9.79 31.27
C ASN A 86 22.98 -8.95 31.87
N GLU A 87 23.56 -9.38 32.99
CA GLU A 87 24.71 -8.70 33.62
C GLU A 87 25.95 -8.60 32.72
N ALA A 88 26.08 -9.49 31.73
CA ALA A 88 27.17 -9.42 30.75
C ALA A 88 27.16 -8.12 29.92
N SER A 89 25.99 -7.48 29.74
CA SER A 89 25.84 -6.22 29.01
C SER A 89 25.85 -4.98 29.90
N ARG A 90 26.02 -5.14 31.22
CA ARG A 90 26.04 -4.02 32.16
C ARG A 90 27.25 -3.12 31.92
N PHE A 91 27.01 -1.81 31.91
CA PHE A 91 28.06 -0.80 31.88
C PHE A 91 28.78 -0.69 33.23
N THR A 92 30.07 -0.35 33.19
CA THR A 92 30.83 0.07 34.37
C THR A 92 30.71 1.58 34.54
N TYR A 93 30.17 2.01 35.67
CA TYR A 93 30.09 3.43 36.03
C TYR A 93 31.41 3.94 36.63
N ASN A 94 31.88 5.08 36.12
CA ASN A 94 33.11 5.74 36.53
C ASN A 94 32.77 7.06 37.22
N SER A 95 32.78 7.09 38.55
CA SER A 95 32.35 8.24 39.34
C SER A 95 33.26 9.48 39.22
N ALA A 96 34.52 9.31 38.82
CA ALA A 96 35.46 10.42 38.69
C ALA A 96 35.19 11.31 37.46
N THR A 97 34.62 10.72 36.41
CA THR A 97 34.31 11.39 35.15
C THR A 97 32.82 11.46 34.85
N ASP A 98 32.00 10.88 35.71
CA ASP A 98 30.56 10.70 35.51
C ASP A 98 30.25 10.06 34.14
N THR A 99 30.80 8.85 33.91
CA THR A 99 30.62 8.14 32.64
C THR A 99 30.32 6.67 32.82
N TYR A 100 29.63 6.09 31.84
CA TYR A 100 29.36 4.65 31.75
C TYR A 100 30.18 4.05 30.63
N THR A 101 30.96 3.01 30.92
CA THR A 101 31.87 2.38 29.95
C THR A 101 31.59 0.90 29.76
N LYS A 102 31.68 0.43 28.52
CA LYS A 102 31.65 -0.99 28.18
C LYS A 102 32.72 -1.28 27.14
N THR A 103 33.66 -2.15 27.50
CA THR A 103 34.68 -2.64 26.56
C THR A 103 34.34 -4.05 26.10
N PHE A 104 34.41 -4.29 24.80
CA PHE A 104 34.25 -5.61 24.21
C PHE A 104 34.86 -5.69 22.81
N THR A 105 35.13 -6.90 22.33
CA THR A 105 35.49 -7.14 20.93
C THR A 105 34.21 -7.52 20.17
N PRO A 106 33.81 -6.80 19.10
CA PRO A 106 32.53 -7.05 18.41
C PRO A 106 32.32 -8.51 18.01
N SER A 107 33.30 -9.12 17.35
CA SER A 107 33.20 -10.51 16.86
C SER A 107 32.92 -11.53 17.96
N VAL A 108 33.52 -11.31 19.14
CA VAL A 108 33.31 -12.14 20.33
C VAL A 108 31.97 -11.83 20.98
N TYR A 109 31.63 -10.56 21.15
CA TYR A 109 30.44 -10.11 21.88
C TYR A 109 29.13 -10.46 21.17
N PHE A 110 29.12 -10.41 19.84
CA PHE A 110 27.99 -10.83 19.01
C PHE A 110 28.06 -12.30 18.58
N ASN A 111 29.13 -13.02 18.94
CA ASN A 111 29.40 -14.38 18.49
C ASN A 111 29.26 -14.52 16.96
N ARG A 112 29.82 -13.54 16.22
CA ARG A 112 29.62 -13.37 14.78
C ARG A 112 30.86 -12.71 14.16
N ASN A 113 31.37 -13.26 13.08
CA ASN A 113 32.44 -12.62 12.28
C ASN A 113 31.84 -11.93 11.04
N GLY A 114 32.60 -11.04 10.42
CA GLY A 114 32.17 -10.32 9.22
C GLY A 114 31.07 -9.31 9.53
N ILE A 115 31.19 -8.62 10.65
CA ILE A 115 30.25 -7.57 11.07
C ILE A 115 30.55 -6.31 10.24
N GLY A 116 29.54 -5.79 9.53
CA GLY A 116 29.64 -4.52 8.79
C GLY A 116 29.22 -3.32 9.62
N LYS A 117 28.30 -3.53 10.57
CA LYS A 117 27.69 -2.48 11.39
C LYS A 117 27.20 -3.04 12.70
N ILE A 118 27.28 -2.24 13.77
CA ILE A 118 26.68 -2.55 15.07
C ILE A 118 25.61 -1.51 15.41
N GLY A 119 24.51 -1.97 15.98
CA GLY A 119 23.46 -1.14 16.54
C GLY A 119 23.38 -1.32 18.05
N PHE A 120 23.09 -0.24 18.78
CA PHE A 120 22.88 -0.32 20.22
C PHE A 120 22.04 0.81 20.79
N LEU A 121 21.50 0.56 21.99
CA LEU A 121 20.88 1.53 22.87
C LEU A 121 21.23 1.22 24.34
N ILE A 122 21.00 2.18 25.23
CA ILE A 122 21.24 2.05 26.67
C ILE A 122 19.89 1.94 27.35
N LYS A 123 19.73 0.99 28.27
CA LYS A 123 18.47 0.81 28.99
C LYS A 123 18.67 0.48 30.46
N ALA A 124 17.60 0.66 31.23
CA ALA A 124 17.49 0.08 32.56
C ALA A 124 17.44 -1.46 32.50
N LYS A 125 17.61 -2.12 33.65
CA LYS A 125 17.53 -3.59 33.76
C LYS A 125 16.20 -4.13 33.22
N ASP A 126 15.11 -3.44 33.53
CA ASP A 126 13.79 -3.65 32.94
C ASP A 126 13.48 -2.45 32.02
N GLY A 127 13.38 -2.70 30.72
CA GLY A 127 13.13 -1.67 29.71
C GLY A 127 11.66 -1.26 29.56
N THR A 128 10.75 -1.82 30.34
CA THR A 128 9.31 -1.54 30.27
C THR A 128 9.02 -0.05 30.47
N GLY A 129 8.11 0.51 29.66
CA GLY A 129 7.78 1.95 29.68
C GLY A 129 8.79 2.83 28.94
N ALA A 130 9.52 2.26 27.97
CA ALA A 130 10.56 2.95 27.19
C ALA A 130 11.66 3.56 28.05
N LYS A 131 12.15 2.81 29.05
CA LYS A 131 13.32 3.17 29.88
C LYS A 131 14.62 2.91 29.12
N GLN A 132 14.79 3.61 28.01
CA GLN A 132 15.83 3.37 27.02
C GLN A 132 16.33 4.67 26.37
N SER A 133 17.50 4.60 25.72
CA SER A 133 17.99 5.67 24.86
C SER A 133 17.46 5.59 23.42
N GLN A 134 17.88 6.53 22.58
CA GLN A 134 17.79 6.40 21.13
C GLN A 134 18.63 5.22 20.63
N ASP A 135 18.28 4.71 19.44
CA ASP A 135 19.08 3.76 18.69
C ASP A 135 20.30 4.45 18.10
N ILE A 136 21.43 3.77 18.15
CA ILE A 136 22.71 4.23 17.63
C ILE A 136 23.26 3.17 16.67
N LEU A 137 23.63 3.57 15.46
CA LEU A 137 24.28 2.70 14.47
C LEU A 137 25.71 3.17 14.21
N VAL A 138 26.65 2.22 14.18
CA VAL A 138 28.08 2.48 13.98
C VAL A 138 28.68 1.48 13.00
N GLU A 139 29.37 2.00 11.98
CA GLU A 139 30.07 1.19 10.97
C GLU A 139 31.27 0.44 11.59
N VAL A 140 31.45 -0.81 11.19
CA VAL A 140 32.59 -1.66 11.54
C VAL A 140 33.49 -1.79 10.32
N GLY A 141 34.78 -1.56 10.53
CA GLY A 141 35.83 -1.49 9.53
C GLY A 141 36.68 -0.23 9.72
N THR A 142 38.01 -0.36 9.57
CA THR A 142 38.93 0.79 9.65
C THR A 142 38.88 1.66 8.39
N PHE A 143 38.57 1.07 7.24
CA PHE A 143 38.33 1.76 5.99
C PHE A 143 36.83 2.03 5.79
N GLN A 144 36.44 3.29 5.94
CA GLN A 144 35.08 3.79 5.78
C GLN A 144 35.06 4.88 4.73
N VAL A 145 33.92 5.05 4.06
CA VAL A 145 33.73 6.06 3.01
C VAL A 145 32.50 6.89 3.33
N ASN A 146 32.70 8.20 3.44
CA ASN A 146 31.62 9.16 3.66
C ASN A 146 31.38 9.97 2.38
N LEU A 147 30.23 9.80 1.75
CA LEU A 147 29.77 10.64 0.65
C LEU A 147 29.17 11.92 1.24
N THR A 148 29.88 13.04 1.09
CA THR A 148 29.47 14.32 1.70
C THR A 148 28.46 15.07 0.83
N ALA A 149 28.59 14.97 -0.50
CA ALA A 149 27.60 15.46 -1.45
C ALA A 149 27.66 14.63 -2.76
N PRO A 150 26.52 14.26 -3.36
CA PRO A 150 25.14 14.38 -2.83
C PRO A 150 24.90 13.40 -1.68
N VAL A 151 23.67 13.36 -1.15
CA VAL A 151 23.26 12.30 -0.21
C VAL A 151 23.29 10.94 -0.93
N GLU A 152 23.78 9.90 -0.26
CA GLU A 152 23.77 8.54 -0.80
C GLU A 152 22.35 8.07 -1.10
N ASN A 153 22.19 7.30 -2.18
CA ASN A 153 20.92 6.80 -2.71
C ASN A 153 19.86 7.88 -3.03
N SER A 154 20.28 9.15 -3.11
CA SER A 154 19.38 10.26 -3.47
C SER A 154 19.27 10.48 -4.98
N ALA A 155 18.22 11.20 -5.37
CA ALA A 155 18.02 11.73 -6.71
C ALA A 155 17.97 13.25 -6.67
N THR A 156 19.00 13.92 -7.19
CA THR A 156 19.04 15.38 -7.25
C THR A 156 18.37 15.88 -8.53
N ILE A 157 17.38 16.77 -8.40
CA ILE A 157 16.74 17.40 -9.56
C ILE A 157 17.61 18.56 -10.06
N LEU A 158 17.94 18.56 -11.35
CA LEU A 158 18.80 19.56 -12.00
C LEU A 158 18.09 20.22 -13.18
N GLY A 159 18.37 21.50 -13.43
CA GLY A 159 18.09 22.11 -14.72
C GLY A 159 19.03 21.56 -15.79
N SER A 160 18.58 21.44 -17.04
CA SER A 160 19.44 21.01 -18.14
C SER A 160 20.64 21.95 -18.32
N GLY A 161 21.83 21.38 -18.50
CA GLY A 161 23.10 22.09 -18.58
C GLY A 161 23.72 22.44 -17.22
N SER A 162 23.10 22.06 -16.09
CA SER A 162 23.66 22.30 -14.77
C SER A 162 24.91 21.44 -14.50
N ASN A 163 25.74 21.90 -13.57
CA ASN A 163 26.85 21.13 -13.04
C ASN A 163 26.39 20.34 -11.81
N PHE A 164 27.04 19.20 -11.55
CA PHE A 164 26.77 18.36 -10.39
C PHE A 164 28.06 18.05 -9.63
N ASN A 165 28.12 18.52 -8.39
CA ASN A 165 29.29 18.38 -7.53
C ASN A 165 29.20 17.11 -6.69
N ILE A 166 30.27 16.35 -6.68
CA ILE A 166 30.41 15.08 -5.97
C ILE A 166 31.62 15.19 -5.07
N THR A 167 31.41 15.04 -3.77
CA THR A 167 32.45 15.09 -2.74
C THR A 167 32.36 13.90 -1.80
N ALA A 168 33.50 13.28 -1.52
CA ALA A 168 33.60 12.16 -0.59
C ALA A 168 34.92 12.18 0.17
N THR A 169 34.95 11.55 1.33
CA THR A 169 36.16 11.32 2.12
C THR A 169 36.25 9.86 2.53
N ASN A 170 37.45 9.41 2.89
CA ASN A 170 37.65 8.08 3.46
C ASN A 170 38.53 8.14 4.71
N THR A 171 38.44 7.10 5.54
CA THR A 171 39.33 6.90 6.69
C THR A 171 40.54 6.05 6.31
N ASN A 172 41.52 5.95 7.23
CA ASN A 172 42.67 5.05 7.12
C ASN A 172 43.65 5.36 5.97
N GLY A 173 43.78 6.63 5.55
CA GLY A 173 44.83 7.08 4.63
C GLY A 173 44.39 7.21 3.18
N LEU A 174 45.29 6.91 2.24
CA LEU A 174 45.08 7.10 0.80
C LEU A 174 44.25 5.94 0.20
N ALA A 175 43.35 6.28 -0.71
CA ALA A 175 42.51 5.36 -1.46
C ALA A 175 42.43 5.77 -2.94
N SER A 176 42.02 4.84 -3.80
CA SER A 176 41.70 5.14 -5.20
C SER A 176 40.20 5.33 -5.37
N TYR A 177 39.80 6.38 -6.06
CA TYR A 177 38.41 6.69 -6.41
C TYR A 177 38.16 6.47 -7.89
N SER A 178 37.01 5.89 -8.23
CA SER A 178 36.53 5.73 -9.60
C SER A 178 35.05 6.08 -9.65
N LEU A 179 34.71 7.20 -10.27
CA LEU A 179 33.35 7.63 -10.50
C LEU A 179 32.87 7.17 -11.88
N LYS A 180 31.77 6.43 -11.89
CA LYS A 180 31.01 6.11 -13.10
C LYS A 180 29.76 6.97 -13.20
N ALA A 181 29.39 7.34 -14.43
CA ALA A 181 28.07 7.84 -14.79
C ALA A 181 27.49 6.95 -15.88
N ASN A 182 26.27 6.44 -15.68
CA ASN A 182 25.58 5.49 -16.56
C ASN A 182 26.49 4.29 -16.95
N GLY A 183 27.25 3.78 -15.98
CA GLY A 183 28.18 2.65 -16.16
C GLY A 183 29.55 3.00 -16.76
N VAL A 184 29.75 4.23 -17.25
CA VAL A 184 31.01 4.68 -17.87
C VAL A 184 31.86 5.45 -16.85
N VAL A 185 33.15 5.11 -16.72
CA VAL A 185 34.08 5.85 -15.86
C VAL A 185 34.30 7.25 -16.42
N ILE A 186 33.96 8.28 -15.65
CA ILE A 186 34.10 9.69 -16.05
C ILE A 186 35.20 10.43 -15.29
N ASN A 187 35.60 9.95 -14.12
CA ASN A 187 36.69 10.51 -13.36
C ASN A 187 37.32 9.47 -12.42
N THR A 188 38.63 9.59 -12.21
CA THR A 188 39.38 8.74 -11.28
C THR A 188 40.39 9.58 -10.50
N ALA A 189 40.62 9.23 -9.23
CA ALA A 189 41.73 9.73 -8.45
C ALA A 189 42.48 8.53 -7.87
N ALA A 190 43.70 8.24 -8.35
CA ALA A 190 44.38 6.98 -8.04
C ALA A 190 44.89 6.88 -6.59
N SER A 191 45.10 8.01 -5.92
CA SER A 191 45.65 8.05 -4.56
C SER A 191 45.27 9.38 -3.88
N ALA A 192 44.17 9.40 -3.15
CA ALA A 192 43.70 10.57 -2.41
C ALA A 192 43.04 10.15 -1.09
N SER A 193 42.99 11.07 -0.11
CA SER A 193 42.22 10.90 1.14
C SER A 193 40.84 11.57 1.09
N SER A 194 40.58 12.29 -0.01
CA SER A 194 39.30 12.92 -0.31
C SER A 194 39.13 13.01 -1.83
N TYR A 195 37.88 13.12 -2.26
CA TYR A 195 37.49 13.18 -3.65
C TYR A 195 36.56 14.36 -3.86
N THR A 196 36.84 15.15 -4.89
CA THR A 196 35.98 16.24 -5.34
C THR A 196 35.99 16.24 -6.86
N TYR A 197 34.81 16.16 -7.46
CA TYR A 197 34.63 16.24 -8.89
C TYR A 197 33.33 16.98 -9.23
N SER A 198 33.37 17.84 -10.24
CA SER A 198 32.19 18.51 -10.77
C SER A 198 31.93 17.98 -12.18
N HIS A 199 30.85 17.21 -12.34
CA HIS A 199 30.39 16.79 -13.66
C HIS A 199 29.62 17.96 -14.28
N THR A 200 30.22 18.60 -15.28
CA THR A 200 29.70 19.84 -15.86
C THR A 200 28.72 19.60 -17.01
N SER A 201 27.79 20.52 -17.21
CA SER A 201 26.92 20.56 -18.40
C SER A 201 26.07 19.31 -18.61
N ILE A 202 25.44 18.80 -17.54
CA ILE A 202 24.61 17.60 -17.60
C ILE A 202 23.28 17.93 -18.30
N THR A 203 23.01 17.27 -19.42
CA THR A 203 21.80 17.48 -20.24
C THR A 203 20.85 16.28 -20.25
N SER A 204 21.24 15.17 -19.63
CA SER A 204 20.43 13.95 -19.52
C SER A 204 20.50 13.38 -18.11
N ASN A 205 19.52 12.55 -17.75
CA ASN A 205 19.55 11.81 -16.49
C ASN A 205 20.85 11.01 -16.34
N GLN A 206 21.37 10.96 -15.12
CA GLN A 206 22.61 10.28 -14.78
C GLN A 206 22.42 9.39 -13.55
N THR A 207 22.90 8.15 -13.64
CA THR A 207 23.11 7.27 -12.49
C THR A 207 24.60 7.16 -12.19
N TYR A 208 24.98 7.44 -10.95
CA TYR A 208 26.37 7.46 -10.54
C TYR A 208 26.73 6.30 -9.61
N GLU A 209 27.94 5.79 -9.79
CA GLU A 209 28.58 4.85 -8.86
C GLU A 209 29.98 5.36 -8.55
N LEU A 210 30.22 5.76 -7.30
CA LEU A 210 31.55 6.12 -6.80
C LEU A 210 32.14 4.92 -6.06
N ALA A 211 33.05 4.21 -6.71
CA ALA A 211 33.82 3.14 -6.09
C ALA A 211 35.08 3.73 -5.45
N VAL A 212 35.31 3.43 -4.17
CA VAL A 212 36.49 3.86 -3.41
C VAL A 212 37.19 2.62 -2.88
N THR A 213 38.47 2.49 -3.20
CA THR A 213 39.23 1.25 -2.97
C THR A 213 40.50 1.55 -2.17
N GLN A 214 40.70 0.79 -1.10
CA GLN A 214 41.94 0.78 -0.33
C GLN A 214 42.40 -0.67 -0.17
N GLY A 215 43.58 -0.98 -0.70
CA GLY A 215 44.07 -2.36 -0.76
C GLY A 215 43.12 -3.26 -1.56
N THR A 216 42.55 -4.27 -0.90
CA THR A 216 41.57 -5.20 -1.49
C THR A 216 40.12 -4.81 -1.24
N THR A 217 39.87 -3.82 -0.37
CA THR A 217 38.51 -3.44 0.05
C THR A 217 37.98 -2.34 -0.85
N THR A 218 36.78 -2.53 -1.39
CA THR A 218 36.08 -1.51 -2.20
C THR A 218 34.71 -1.23 -1.61
N ILE A 219 34.43 0.05 -1.34
CA ILE A 219 33.11 0.53 -0.93
C ILE A 219 32.54 1.34 -2.09
N THR A 220 31.29 1.08 -2.47
CA THR A 220 30.60 1.77 -3.56
C THR A 220 29.46 2.61 -3.03
N LYS A 221 29.40 3.88 -3.43
CA LYS A 221 28.31 4.81 -3.13
C LYS A 221 27.51 5.11 -4.40
N LYS A 222 26.18 5.05 -4.32
CA LYS A 222 25.28 5.28 -5.47
C LYS A 222 24.42 6.51 -5.24
N PHE A 223 24.12 7.23 -6.32
CA PHE A 223 23.24 8.41 -6.33
C PHE A 223 22.87 8.76 -7.77
N SER A 224 21.93 9.67 -7.97
CA SER A 224 21.47 10.05 -9.31
C SER A 224 21.22 11.54 -9.46
N ALA A 225 21.24 11.99 -10.71
CA ALA A 225 20.81 13.31 -11.10
C ALA A 225 19.70 13.19 -12.15
N ILE A 226 18.54 13.80 -11.87
CA ILE A 226 17.38 13.83 -12.76
C ILE A 226 17.27 15.21 -13.38
N VAL A 227 17.38 15.29 -14.70
CA VAL A 227 17.37 16.53 -15.45
C VAL A 227 15.95 16.89 -15.82
N ASN A 228 15.54 18.13 -15.51
CA ASN A 228 14.30 18.69 -16.01
C ASN A 228 14.33 18.70 -17.56
N PRO A 229 13.41 17.98 -18.22
CA PRO A 229 13.39 17.86 -19.68
C PRO A 229 12.94 19.13 -20.39
N ASN A 230 12.53 20.18 -19.65
CA ASN A 230 11.76 21.31 -20.16
C ASN A 230 10.49 20.82 -20.85
N THR A 231 9.54 20.29 -20.05
CA THR A 231 8.29 19.65 -20.49
C THR A 231 7.71 20.30 -21.74
N VAL A 232 7.64 19.52 -22.81
CA VAL A 232 7.10 19.97 -24.09
C VAL A 232 5.59 20.10 -23.98
N SER A 233 5.08 21.31 -24.26
CA SER A 233 3.64 21.55 -24.40
C SER A 233 3.18 21.08 -25.78
N ALA A 234 2.29 20.09 -25.82
CA ALA A 234 1.78 19.52 -27.07
C ALA A 234 0.40 18.89 -26.88
N ALA A 235 -0.48 19.11 -27.86
CA ALA A 235 -1.84 18.56 -27.84
C ALA A 235 -1.82 17.02 -27.79
N MET A 236 -2.55 16.46 -26.83
CA MET A 236 -2.78 15.02 -26.73
C MET A 236 -3.70 14.54 -27.86
N PRO A 237 -3.43 13.37 -28.48
CA PRO A 237 -4.35 12.80 -29.46
C PRO A 237 -5.76 12.62 -28.90
N ALA A 238 -6.77 12.85 -29.75
CA ALA A 238 -8.17 12.74 -29.36
C ALA A 238 -8.56 11.28 -29.06
N GLY A 239 -9.53 11.08 -28.16
CA GLY A 239 -10.08 9.76 -27.82
C GLY A 239 -9.25 8.93 -26.86
N LEU A 240 -8.11 9.44 -26.38
CA LEU A 240 -7.31 8.79 -25.35
C LEU A 240 -7.94 8.98 -23.96
N VAL A 241 -7.74 7.99 -23.11
CA VAL A 241 -8.19 7.96 -21.72
C VAL A 241 -7.00 7.78 -20.77
N ASP A 242 -7.16 8.08 -19.47
CA ASP A 242 -6.05 7.92 -18.52
C ASP A 242 -5.59 6.45 -18.41
N GLY A 243 -4.29 6.24 -18.22
CA GLY A 243 -3.66 4.93 -18.26
C GLY A 243 -3.10 4.55 -19.64
N ILE A 244 -3.13 3.25 -19.93
CA ILE A 244 -2.56 2.67 -21.16
C ILE A 244 -3.61 2.66 -22.28
N ASN A 245 -3.27 3.22 -23.44
CA ASN A 245 -4.08 3.18 -24.66
C ASN A 245 -3.34 2.36 -25.72
N TYR A 246 -3.77 1.12 -25.92
CA TYR A 246 -3.18 0.25 -26.94
C TYR A 246 -3.57 0.70 -28.35
N ASN A 247 -2.61 0.75 -29.27
CA ASN A 247 -2.91 1.04 -30.66
C ASN A 247 -3.48 -0.23 -31.34
N SER A 248 -4.74 -0.16 -31.77
CA SER A 248 -5.46 -1.29 -32.36
C SER A 248 -4.97 -1.70 -33.75
N THR A 249 -4.22 -0.82 -34.43
CA THR A 249 -3.72 -1.05 -35.79
C THR A 249 -2.21 -1.30 -35.86
N ASP A 250 -1.47 -0.97 -34.80
CA ASP A 250 -0.02 -1.09 -34.71
C ASP A 250 0.38 -1.57 -33.30
N ALA A 251 0.58 -2.88 -33.16
CA ALA A 251 0.96 -3.50 -31.89
C ALA A 251 2.38 -3.13 -31.41
N THR A 252 3.14 -2.32 -32.17
CA THR A 252 4.42 -1.77 -31.71
C THR A 252 4.28 -0.47 -30.93
N LYS A 253 3.04 0.01 -30.76
CA LYS A 253 2.74 1.30 -30.11
C LYS A 253 1.70 1.19 -29.01
N ALA A 254 1.88 2.05 -28.00
CA ALA A 254 0.89 2.32 -26.97
C ALA A 254 1.07 3.76 -26.47
N THR A 255 -0.03 4.44 -26.19
CA THR A 255 0.01 5.81 -25.63
C THR A 255 -0.35 5.79 -24.15
N LEU A 256 0.54 6.34 -23.34
CA LEU A 256 0.37 6.50 -21.90
C LEU A 256 -0.19 7.88 -21.60
N VAL A 257 -1.16 7.96 -20.70
CA VAL A 257 -1.78 9.22 -20.26
C VAL A 257 -1.84 9.24 -18.74
N LEU A 258 -1.36 10.32 -18.13
CA LEU A 258 -1.34 10.52 -16.67
C LEU A 258 -1.90 11.89 -16.29
N ASP A 259 -2.94 11.90 -15.46
CA ASP A 259 -3.51 13.12 -14.87
C ASP A 259 -2.85 13.42 -13.51
N ALA A 260 -1.72 14.13 -13.58
CA ALA A 260 -0.91 14.53 -12.43
C ALA A 260 -0.81 16.07 -12.30
N PRO A 261 -1.90 16.76 -11.91
CA PRO A 261 -1.87 18.22 -11.75
C PRO A 261 -0.81 18.66 -10.74
N LEU A 262 -0.39 19.93 -10.87
CA LEU A 262 0.65 20.57 -10.05
C LEU A 262 2.07 20.00 -10.21
N LYS A 263 2.25 18.84 -10.84
CA LYS A 263 3.57 18.28 -11.16
C LYS A 263 4.20 18.99 -12.35
N ASP A 264 5.52 19.11 -12.29
CA ASP A 264 6.29 19.94 -13.23
C ASP A 264 6.70 19.14 -14.48
N PHE A 265 7.13 17.89 -14.29
CA PHE A 265 7.43 16.96 -15.39
C PHE A 265 7.32 15.50 -14.96
N VAL A 266 7.20 14.61 -15.95
CA VAL A 266 7.13 13.16 -15.76
C VAL A 266 8.02 12.47 -16.78
N TYR A 267 8.85 11.53 -16.33
CA TYR A 267 9.52 10.56 -17.20
C TYR A 267 8.84 9.19 -17.11
N VAL A 268 8.93 8.42 -18.18
CA VAL A 268 8.52 7.01 -18.20
C VAL A 268 9.78 6.13 -18.19
N ALA A 269 10.07 5.49 -17.05
CA ALA A 269 11.17 4.56 -16.91
C ALA A 269 10.64 3.13 -16.98
N GLY A 270 11.30 2.27 -17.76
CA GLY A 270 10.84 0.89 -17.89
C GLY A 270 11.82 -0.03 -18.59
N SER A 271 11.38 -1.28 -18.76
CA SER A 271 12.14 -2.34 -19.44
C SER A 271 12.67 -1.93 -20.82
N PHE A 272 11.89 -1.20 -21.62
CA PHE A 272 12.26 -0.73 -22.96
C PHE A 272 13.34 0.36 -23.00
N ASN A 273 13.68 0.96 -21.86
CA ASN A 273 14.78 1.94 -21.75
C ASN A 273 15.75 1.60 -20.62
N ASN A 274 15.81 0.34 -20.20
CA ASN A 274 16.66 -0.16 -19.13
C ASN A 274 16.56 0.66 -17.83
N TRP A 275 15.36 1.21 -17.54
CA TRP A 275 15.12 2.07 -16.38
C TRP A 275 15.99 3.33 -16.33
N GLN A 276 16.48 3.79 -17.49
CA GLN A 276 17.28 5.00 -17.68
C GLN A 276 16.60 5.92 -18.70
N PRO A 277 15.48 6.58 -18.34
CA PRO A 277 14.74 7.40 -19.28
C PRO A 277 15.57 8.60 -19.73
N SER A 278 15.74 8.75 -21.04
CA SER A 278 16.25 9.98 -21.66
C SER A 278 15.12 10.99 -21.89
N SER A 279 15.44 12.17 -22.43
CA SER A 279 14.43 13.17 -22.84
C SER A 279 13.41 12.64 -23.84
N ALA A 280 13.72 11.58 -24.60
CA ALA A 280 12.76 10.92 -25.50
C ALA A 280 11.60 10.23 -24.74
N TYR A 281 11.80 9.94 -23.45
CA TYR A 281 10.81 9.32 -22.57
C TYR A 281 10.24 10.31 -21.55
N ALA A 282 10.50 11.61 -21.72
CA ALA A 282 9.77 12.65 -21.01
C ALA A 282 8.36 12.77 -21.59
N MET A 283 7.34 12.74 -20.73
CA MET A 283 5.97 12.94 -21.16
C MET A 283 5.76 14.40 -21.58
N LYS A 284 4.99 14.59 -22.64
CA LYS A 284 4.49 15.89 -23.09
C LYS A 284 3.34 16.31 -22.19
N LYS A 285 3.06 17.61 -22.08
CA LYS A 285 1.90 18.12 -21.34
C LYS A 285 0.90 18.74 -22.30
N ASP A 286 -0.34 18.27 -22.24
CA ASP A 286 -1.43 18.80 -23.04
C ASP A 286 -1.85 20.17 -22.53
N PRO A 287 -1.85 21.22 -23.38
CA PRO A 287 -2.16 22.59 -22.93
C PRO A 287 -3.65 22.80 -22.58
N THR A 288 -4.54 21.92 -23.03
CA THR A 288 -5.99 22.07 -22.81
C THR A 288 -6.44 21.36 -21.53
N SER A 289 -6.09 20.09 -21.38
CA SER A 289 -6.45 19.26 -20.23
C SER A 289 -5.44 19.32 -19.09
N GLY A 290 -4.20 19.72 -19.36
CA GLY A 290 -3.10 19.71 -18.40
C GLY A 290 -2.49 18.33 -18.12
N LYS A 291 -2.97 17.28 -18.79
CA LYS A 291 -2.52 15.89 -18.61
C LYS A 291 -1.16 15.65 -19.27
N PHE A 292 -0.40 14.71 -18.70
CA PHE A 292 0.84 14.23 -19.29
C PHE A 292 0.56 13.07 -20.24
N TRP A 293 1.24 13.02 -21.38
CA TRP A 293 1.11 11.92 -22.33
C TRP A 293 2.42 11.56 -23.05
N LEU A 294 2.57 10.29 -23.44
CA LEU A 294 3.69 9.79 -24.24
C LEU A 294 3.25 8.60 -25.10
N GLU A 295 3.51 8.66 -26.41
CA GLU A 295 3.42 7.47 -27.27
C GLU A 295 4.74 6.70 -27.21
N LEU A 296 4.67 5.47 -26.73
CA LEU A 296 5.76 4.50 -26.83
C LEU A 296 5.73 3.86 -28.22
N THR A 297 6.91 3.64 -28.80
CA THR A 297 7.08 2.99 -30.11
C THR A 297 8.15 1.89 -30.00
N GLY A 298 8.18 0.96 -30.95
CA GLY A 298 9.15 -0.13 -30.95
C GLY A 298 8.87 -1.22 -29.92
N LEU A 299 7.65 -1.28 -29.38
CA LEU A 299 7.21 -2.38 -28.52
C LEU A 299 7.10 -3.68 -29.33
N VAL A 300 7.34 -4.81 -28.67
CA VAL A 300 7.18 -6.13 -29.29
C VAL A 300 5.82 -6.70 -28.89
N SER A 301 5.00 -7.01 -29.90
CA SER A 301 3.67 -7.61 -29.70
C SER A 301 3.75 -8.89 -28.86
N GLY A 302 2.88 -9.02 -27.87
CA GLY A 302 2.82 -10.18 -26.98
C GLY A 302 3.90 -10.22 -25.90
N VAL A 303 4.82 -9.25 -25.85
CA VAL A 303 5.85 -9.17 -24.80
C VAL A 303 5.41 -8.24 -23.68
N SER A 304 5.48 -8.74 -22.44
CA SER A 304 5.24 -7.92 -21.25
C SER A 304 6.40 -6.96 -21.05
N ASN A 305 6.10 -5.68 -21.08
CA ASN A 305 6.99 -4.60 -20.68
C ASN A 305 6.56 -4.11 -19.30
N THR A 306 7.51 -3.66 -18.50
CA THR A 306 7.26 -3.07 -17.18
C THR A 306 7.67 -1.60 -17.16
N TYR A 307 6.93 -0.74 -16.46
CA TYR A 307 7.29 0.67 -16.30
C TYR A 307 6.80 1.31 -14.99
N GLN A 308 7.40 2.45 -14.64
CA GLN A 308 6.93 3.40 -13.64
C GLN A 308 6.97 4.82 -14.22
N TYR A 309 6.11 5.68 -13.68
CA TYR A 309 6.23 7.12 -13.81
C TYR A 309 7.23 7.65 -12.78
N TRP A 310 8.16 8.48 -13.24
CA TRP A 310 9.04 9.31 -12.41
C TRP A 310 8.44 10.71 -12.39
N VAL A 311 7.62 10.97 -11.39
CA VAL A 311 6.81 12.18 -11.24
C VAL A 311 7.60 13.19 -10.42
N VAL A 312 7.86 14.36 -10.97
CA VAL A 312 8.71 15.38 -10.33
C VAL A 312 7.92 16.65 -10.00
N LYS A 313 8.14 17.12 -8.77
CA LYS A 313 7.84 18.48 -8.31
C LYS A 313 9.15 19.14 -7.91
N THR A 314 9.60 20.17 -8.63
CA THR A 314 10.90 20.82 -8.39
C THR A 314 10.92 21.61 -7.09
N THR A 315 9.75 22.11 -6.68
CA THR A 315 9.54 22.82 -5.42
C THR A 315 8.39 22.15 -4.70
N PRO A 316 8.62 20.99 -4.06
CA PRO A 316 7.58 20.31 -3.31
C PRO A 316 7.23 21.09 -2.04
N ILE A 317 6.02 20.88 -1.54
CA ILE A 317 5.66 21.34 -0.21
C ILE A 317 6.48 20.60 0.86
N ALA A 318 6.50 21.11 2.09
CA ALA A 318 7.21 20.49 3.20
C ALA A 318 6.83 19.00 3.34
N ASN A 319 7.84 18.16 3.63
CA ASN A 319 7.74 16.71 3.78
C ASN A 319 7.23 15.94 2.55
N SER A 320 7.02 16.59 1.40
CA SER A 320 6.71 15.86 0.16
C SER A 320 7.98 15.68 -0.68
N PRO A 321 8.24 14.49 -1.24
CA PRO A 321 9.45 14.27 -2.01
C PRO A 321 9.40 14.99 -3.37
N ALA A 322 10.56 15.45 -3.81
CA ALA A 322 10.69 16.10 -5.12
C ALA A 322 10.51 15.10 -6.29
N LEU A 323 10.91 13.84 -6.11
CA LEU A 323 10.75 12.75 -7.08
C LEU A 323 9.94 11.61 -6.44
N VAL A 324 8.84 11.24 -7.09
CA VAL A 324 8.07 10.04 -6.76
C VAL A 324 8.18 9.06 -7.92
N LYS A 325 8.57 7.82 -7.62
CA LYS A 325 8.43 6.68 -8.53
C LYS A 325 7.15 5.95 -8.19
N THR A 326 6.31 5.72 -9.19
CA THR A 326 4.99 5.10 -8.98
C THR A 326 4.50 4.37 -10.23
N ALA A 327 3.70 3.32 -10.03
CA ALA A 327 2.95 2.67 -11.08
C ALA A 327 1.83 3.57 -11.62
N ASP A 328 1.21 3.14 -12.71
CA ASP A 328 0.03 3.76 -13.29
C ASP A 328 -1.22 3.52 -12.40
N PRO A 329 -1.94 4.58 -11.98
CA PRO A 329 -3.18 4.44 -11.21
C PRO A 329 -4.24 3.55 -11.87
N TYR A 330 -4.24 3.48 -13.20
CA TYR A 330 -5.22 2.76 -14.02
C TYR A 330 -4.67 1.41 -14.52
N SER A 331 -3.56 0.94 -13.96
CA SER A 331 -2.98 -0.35 -14.31
C SER A 331 -3.96 -1.49 -14.04
N THR A 332 -4.05 -2.44 -14.98
CA THR A 332 -4.83 -3.68 -14.82
C THR A 332 -3.98 -4.87 -14.35
N LEU A 333 -2.66 -4.68 -14.28
CA LEU A 333 -1.72 -5.66 -13.71
C LEU A 333 -0.49 -4.92 -13.18
N VAL A 334 -0.18 -5.15 -11.90
CA VAL A 334 1.00 -4.56 -11.25
C VAL A 334 1.89 -5.64 -10.66
N LEU A 335 3.19 -5.38 -10.61
CA LEU A 335 4.16 -6.20 -9.90
C LEU A 335 4.57 -5.49 -8.63
N SER A 336 4.65 -6.22 -7.53
CA SER A 336 5.01 -5.69 -6.22
C SER A 336 6.24 -6.42 -5.66
N PRO A 337 7.26 -5.70 -5.16
CA PRO A 337 8.40 -6.35 -4.52
C PRO A 337 8.05 -6.93 -3.14
N TYR A 338 6.90 -6.54 -2.57
CA TYR A 338 6.48 -6.90 -1.22
C TYR A 338 5.74 -8.24 -1.20
N ASP A 339 4.79 -8.42 -2.11
CA ASP A 339 3.82 -9.52 -2.05
C ASP A 339 4.08 -10.62 -3.07
N ASP A 340 4.50 -10.25 -4.28
CA ASP A 340 4.72 -11.18 -5.39
C ASP A 340 5.65 -12.36 -5.06
N PRO A 341 6.72 -12.20 -4.25
CA PRO A 341 7.60 -13.32 -3.90
C PRO A 341 6.92 -14.49 -3.19
N SER A 342 5.75 -14.27 -2.58
CA SER A 342 5.00 -15.32 -1.88
C SER A 342 3.85 -15.92 -2.71
N ILE A 343 3.66 -15.47 -3.95
CA ILE A 343 2.60 -15.99 -4.84
C ILE A 343 3.00 -17.37 -5.36
N PRO A 344 2.18 -18.41 -5.13
CA PRO A 344 2.47 -19.74 -5.65
C PRO A 344 2.42 -19.78 -7.19
N ALA A 345 3.44 -20.39 -7.80
CA ALA A 345 3.48 -20.60 -9.25
C ALA A 345 2.30 -21.45 -9.78
N ALA A 346 1.68 -22.25 -8.90
CA ALA A 346 0.48 -23.01 -9.22
C ALA A 346 -0.75 -22.11 -9.44
N SER A 347 -0.84 -20.98 -8.73
CA SER A 347 -1.94 -20.02 -8.87
C SER A 347 -1.72 -19.09 -10.08
N TYR A 348 -0.49 -18.60 -10.26
CA TYR A 348 -0.11 -17.73 -11.39
C TYR A 348 1.12 -18.28 -12.12
N PRO A 349 0.94 -19.20 -13.08
CA PRO A 349 2.05 -19.73 -13.85
C PRO A 349 2.67 -18.65 -14.75
N ASN A 350 4.00 -18.57 -14.77
CA ASN A 350 4.76 -17.61 -15.57
C ASN A 350 4.40 -16.13 -15.31
N MET A 351 4.15 -15.78 -14.05
CA MET A 351 3.98 -14.39 -13.64
C MET A 351 5.17 -13.53 -14.13
N PRO A 352 4.93 -12.32 -14.67
CA PRO A 352 6.02 -11.43 -15.04
C PRO A 352 6.93 -11.15 -13.84
N VAL A 353 8.24 -11.17 -14.05
CA VAL A 353 9.23 -11.01 -12.98
C VAL A 353 9.36 -9.53 -12.62
N TYR A 354 9.32 -9.24 -11.32
CA TYR A 354 9.58 -7.89 -10.81
C TYR A 354 10.98 -7.40 -11.25
N PRO A 355 11.11 -6.19 -11.80
CA PRO A 355 12.38 -5.69 -12.34
C PRO A 355 13.41 -5.41 -11.24
N VAL A 356 14.61 -5.97 -11.39
CA VAL A 356 15.72 -5.76 -10.45
C VAL A 356 16.09 -4.27 -10.33
N GLY A 357 16.35 -3.83 -9.10
CA GLY A 357 16.82 -2.47 -8.80
C GLY A 357 15.72 -1.41 -8.78
N GLN A 358 14.44 -1.80 -8.94
CA GLN A 358 13.30 -0.91 -8.73
C GLN A 358 12.74 -1.05 -7.32
N SER A 359 12.04 -0.02 -6.87
CA SER A 359 11.29 0.02 -5.61
C SER A 359 9.83 0.31 -5.92
N PHE A 360 8.92 -0.13 -5.04
CA PHE A 360 7.47 0.07 -5.15
C PHE A 360 6.82 -0.64 -6.34
N GLU A 361 5.51 -0.48 -6.49
CA GLU A 361 4.74 -1.14 -7.53
C GLU A 361 5.15 -0.71 -8.94
N VAL A 362 5.08 -1.67 -9.87
CA VAL A 362 5.48 -1.52 -11.27
C VAL A 362 4.32 -1.93 -12.17
N THR A 363 3.96 -1.09 -13.15
CA THR A 363 2.91 -1.41 -14.12
C THR A 363 3.41 -2.40 -15.17
N VAL A 364 2.55 -3.35 -15.54
CA VAL A 364 2.76 -4.24 -16.70
C VAL A 364 1.97 -3.71 -17.91
N LEU A 365 2.67 -3.52 -19.02
CA LEU A 365 2.14 -3.15 -20.32
C LEU A 365 2.40 -4.28 -21.32
N LYS A 366 1.36 -4.71 -22.04
CA LYS A 366 1.50 -5.76 -23.06
C LYS A 366 0.67 -5.41 -24.28
N THR A 367 1.29 -5.11 -25.42
CA THR A 367 0.57 -4.91 -26.69
C THR A 367 0.22 -6.26 -27.33
N GLY A 368 -0.72 -6.28 -28.28
CA GLY A 368 -1.08 -7.51 -28.99
C GLY A 368 -1.67 -8.60 -28.10
N GLN A 369 -2.41 -8.21 -27.05
CA GLN A 369 -3.09 -9.16 -26.17
C GLN A 369 -4.15 -9.91 -26.96
N THR A 370 -4.31 -11.20 -26.65
CA THR A 370 -5.40 -12.00 -27.20
C THR A 370 -6.60 -11.84 -26.27
N PRO A 371 -7.76 -11.33 -26.76
CA PRO A 371 -8.97 -11.26 -25.94
C PRO A 371 -9.42 -12.65 -25.49
N TYR A 372 -9.97 -12.75 -24.28
CA TYR A 372 -10.56 -13.98 -23.78
C TYR A 372 -11.78 -14.38 -24.62
N ASN A 373 -11.86 -15.65 -25.02
CA ASN A 373 -12.93 -16.17 -25.86
C ASN A 373 -14.11 -16.69 -25.03
N TRP A 374 -14.97 -15.77 -24.60
CA TRP A 374 -16.19 -16.05 -23.84
C TRP A 374 -17.11 -17.07 -24.51
N LYS A 375 -17.56 -18.07 -23.75
CA LYS A 375 -18.57 -19.05 -24.17
C LYS A 375 -19.97 -18.49 -24.03
N VAL A 376 -20.23 -17.72 -22.99
CA VAL A 376 -21.51 -17.02 -22.78
C VAL A 376 -21.35 -15.54 -23.12
N THR A 377 -22.08 -15.09 -24.14
CA THR A 377 -22.06 -13.70 -24.61
C THR A 377 -23.34 -12.93 -24.30
N ASN A 378 -24.41 -13.62 -23.92
CA ASN A 378 -25.74 -13.07 -23.68
C ASN A 378 -26.36 -13.68 -22.42
N PHE A 379 -25.61 -13.65 -21.32
CA PHE A 379 -26.08 -14.16 -20.03
C PHE A 379 -27.35 -13.42 -19.58
N THR A 380 -28.39 -14.19 -19.22
CA THR A 380 -29.62 -13.62 -18.63
C THR A 380 -29.51 -13.75 -17.12
N LYS A 381 -29.28 -12.60 -16.47
CA LYS A 381 -29.15 -12.52 -15.02
C LYS A 381 -30.46 -12.92 -14.32
N PRO A 382 -30.41 -13.56 -13.13
CA PRO A 382 -31.59 -13.76 -12.30
C PRO A 382 -32.37 -12.47 -12.00
N GLU A 383 -33.65 -12.57 -11.72
CA GLU A 383 -34.42 -11.41 -11.27
C GLU A 383 -33.95 -10.97 -9.87
N LYS A 384 -33.92 -9.65 -9.62
CA LYS A 384 -33.40 -9.06 -8.36
C LYS A 384 -34.06 -9.65 -7.10
N ASP A 385 -35.34 -9.95 -7.16
CA ASP A 385 -36.14 -10.48 -6.04
C ASP A 385 -36.11 -12.02 -5.93
N LYS A 386 -35.34 -12.68 -6.80
CA LYS A 386 -35.11 -14.14 -6.79
C LYS A 386 -33.65 -14.49 -6.49
N LEU A 387 -32.82 -13.50 -6.15
CA LEU A 387 -31.41 -13.74 -5.84
C LEU A 387 -31.24 -14.60 -4.59
N VAL A 388 -30.42 -15.63 -4.72
CA VAL A 388 -29.89 -16.46 -3.63
C VAL A 388 -28.38 -16.41 -3.78
N VAL A 389 -27.75 -15.61 -2.93
CA VAL A 389 -26.34 -15.22 -3.05
C VAL A 389 -25.49 -16.05 -2.10
N TYR A 390 -24.34 -16.50 -2.60
CA TYR A 390 -23.27 -17.06 -1.77
C TYR A 390 -22.09 -16.07 -1.75
N GLU A 391 -21.83 -15.46 -0.60
CA GLU A 391 -20.61 -14.66 -0.39
C GLU A 391 -19.40 -15.60 -0.30
N VAL A 392 -18.33 -15.30 -1.03
CA VAL A 392 -17.12 -16.11 -1.03
C VAL A 392 -15.85 -15.28 -1.01
N LEU A 393 -14.99 -15.60 -0.05
CA LEU A 393 -13.58 -15.24 -0.06
C LEU A 393 -12.79 -16.33 -0.78
N VAL A 394 -12.16 -15.99 -1.91
CA VAL A 394 -11.35 -16.94 -2.70
C VAL A 394 -10.27 -17.60 -1.83
N ARG A 395 -9.69 -16.83 -0.90
CA ARG A 395 -8.57 -17.24 -0.04
C ARG A 395 -8.92 -18.30 0.99
N ASP A 396 -10.15 -18.29 1.51
CA ASP A 396 -10.55 -19.15 2.64
C ASP A 396 -11.52 -20.26 2.24
N PHE A 397 -12.03 -20.22 1.00
CA PHE A 397 -13.00 -21.20 0.51
C PHE A 397 -12.41 -22.61 0.36
N ASP A 398 -11.18 -22.71 -0.13
CA ASP A 398 -10.49 -23.99 -0.36
C ASP A 398 -9.00 -23.87 -0.05
N ALA A 399 -8.36 -24.98 0.34
CA ALA A 399 -6.96 -25.03 0.71
C ALA A 399 -6.01 -24.55 -0.42
N ALA A 400 -6.43 -24.62 -1.69
CA ALA A 400 -5.67 -24.13 -2.83
C ALA A 400 -5.76 -22.60 -3.05
N ARG A 401 -6.69 -21.91 -2.38
CA ARG A 401 -6.78 -20.43 -2.32
C ARG A 401 -6.77 -19.70 -3.68
N SER A 402 -7.40 -20.27 -4.71
CA SER A 402 -7.31 -19.78 -6.10
C SER A 402 -8.65 -19.78 -6.84
N TYR A 403 -8.71 -19.09 -7.98
CA TYR A 403 -9.85 -19.19 -8.89
C TYR A 403 -10.06 -20.60 -9.43
N GLN A 404 -8.98 -21.37 -9.64
CA GLN A 404 -9.10 -22.76 -10.07
C GLN A 404 -9.86 -23.61 -9.04
N SER A 405 -9.63 -23.39 -7.75
CA SER A 405 -10.40 -24.10 -6.71
C SER A 405 -11.89 -23.77 -6.71
N LEU A 406 -12.28 -22.54 -7.07
CA LEU A 406 -13.69 -22.20 -7.22
C LEU A 406 -14.31 -22.86 -8.48
N ILE A 407 -13.57 -22.86 -9.59
CA ILE A 407 -13.95 -23.53 -10.84
C ILE A 407 -14.21 -25.03 -10.59
N ASP A 408 -13.29 -25.70 -9.90
CA ASP A 408 -13.38 -27.14 -9.59
C ASP A 408 -14.57 -27.48 -8.67
N LYS A 409 -15.14 -26.47 -8.00
CA LYS A 409 -16.27 -26.60 -7.06
C LYS A 409 -17.58 -26.06 -7.63
N ILE A 410 -17.69 -25.83 -8.95
CA ILE A 410 -18.94 -25.33 -9.55
C ILE A 410 -20.16 -26.21 -9.20
N ASP A 411 -19.99 -27.53 -9.09
CA ASP A 411 -21.06 -28.45 -8.71
C ASP A 411 -21.53 -28.27 -7.26
N TYR A 412 -20.67 -27.81 -6.35
CA TYR A 412 -21.09 -27.46 -4.98
C TYR A 412 -22.10 -26.31 -5.01
N PHE A 413 -21.80 -25.22 -5.73
CA PHE A 413 -22.69 -24.07 -5.87
C PHE A 413 -24.04 -24.44 -6.52
N LYS A 414 -24.00 -25.27 -7.58
CA LYS A 414 -25.22 -25.78 -8.24
C LYS A 414 -26.06 -26.69 -7.34
N ASN A 415 -25.42 -27.48 -6.49
CA ASN A 415 -26.11 -28.36 -5.55
C ASN A 415 -26.75 -27.57 -4.41
N LEU A 416 -26.13 -26.47 -3.97
CA LEU A 416 -26.72 -25.51 -3.04
C LEU A 416 -27.89 -24.72 -3.62
N LYS A 417 -28.08 -24.73 -4.95
CA LYS A 417 -29.13 -23.98 -5.65
C LYS A 417 -29.02 -22.46 -5.51
N ILE A 418 -27.81 -21.96 -5.28
CA ILE A 418 -27.54 -20.53 -5.41
C ILE A 418 -27.61 -20.12 -6.88
N ASN A 419 -27.94 -18.86 -7.15
CA ASN A 419 -27.98 -18.29 -8.49
C ASN A 419 -27.12 -17.03 -8.63
N ALA A 420 -26.41 -16.65 -7.57
CA ALA A 420 -25.36 -15.65 -7.63
C ALA A 420 -24.24 -16.00 -6.64
N ILE A 421 -23.01 -15.69 -7.04
CA ILE A 421 -21.85 -15.65 -6.16
C ILE A 421 -21.51 -14.17 -5.95
N GLN A 422 -21.33 -13.74 -4.71
CA GLN A 422 -20.66 -12.49 -4.42
C GLN A 422 -19.21 -12.77 -4.07
N LEU A 423 -18.30 -12.38 -4.97
CA LEU A 423 -16.88 -12.40 -4.72
C LEU A 423 -16.55 -11.24 -3.77
N MET A 424 -15.95 -11.55 -2.62
CA MET A 424 -15.24 -10.55 -1.83
C MET A 424 -14.13 -9.89 -2.67
N PRO A 425 -13.58 -8.74 -2.25
CA PRO A 425 -12.70 -7.95 -3.10
C PRO A 425 -11.53 -8.75 -3.68
N VAL A 426 -11.40 -8.72 -5.01
CA VAL A 426 -10.31 -9.37 -5.76
C VAL A 426 -9.37 -8.38 -6.44
N MET A 427 -9.54 -7.09 -6.16
CA MET A 427 -8.65 -6.02 -6.62
C MET A 427 -7.32 -6.10 -5.88
N GLU A 428 -6.22 -5.71 -6.50
CA GLU A 428 -4.88 -5.74 -5.87
C GLU A 428 -4.86 -4.91 -4.58
N PHE A 429 -4.44 -5.52 -3.47
CA PHE A 429 -4.50 -4.95 -2.12
C PHE A 429 -3.15 -5.02 -1.41
N GLU A 430 -3.06 -4.43 -0.22
CA GLU A 430 -1.82 -4.44 0.58
C GLU A 430 -1.62 -5.69 1.40
N GLY A 431 -0.47 -6.34 1.24
CA GLY A 431 -0.25 -7.65 1.85
C GLY A 431 -0.96 -8.74 1.06
N ASN A 432 -0.52 -9.98 1.22
CA ASN A 432 -1.21 -11.11 0.61
C ASN A 432 -2.35 -11.64 1.47
N GLU A 433 -2.25 -11.64 2.80
CA GLU A 433 -3.25 -12.27 3.67
C GLU A 433 -4.15 -11.22 4.31
N SER A 434 -5.15 -10.80 3.54
CA SER A 434 -6.24 -9.90 3.95
C SER A 434 -7.53 -10.35 3.26
N TRP A 435 -8.64 -9.69 3.58
CA TRP A 435 -9.95 -9.86 2.92
C TRP A 435 -10.12 -8.96 1.70
N GLY A 436 -9.06 -8.25 1.29
CA GLY A 436 -9.02 -7.43 0.07
C GLY A 436 -9.52 -5.98 0.22
N TYR A 437 -10.09 -5.63 1.37
CA TYR A 437 -10.61 -4.27 1.61
C TYR A 437 -9.55 -3.19 1.65
N ASN A 438 -8.30 -3.52 1.96
CA ASN A 438 -7.17 -2.59 1.89
C ASN A 438 -6.61 -2.45 0.47
N THR A 439 -7.49 -2.09 -0.48
CA THR A 439 -7.19 -2.02 -1.91
C THR A 439 -6.15 -0.94 -2.23
N SER A 440 -5.20 -1.27 -3.11
CA SER A 440 -4.18 -0.36 -3.62
C SER A 440 -4.37 -0.05 -5.10
N PHE A 441 -4.88 -0.98 -5.91
CA PHE A 441 -5.21 -0.76 -7.34
C PHE A 441 -6.55 -1.38 -7.72
N HIS A 442 -7.59 -0.55 -7.82
CA HIS A 442 -8.97 -0.99 -8.07
C HIS A 442 -9.24 -1.58 -9.46
N MET A 443 -8.33 -1.37 -10.44
CA MET A 443 -8.43 -1.98 -11.77
C MET A 443 -7.52 -3.20 -11.95
N ALA A 444 -6.57 -3.40 -11.04
CA ALA A 444 -5.66 -4.53 -11.11
C ALA A 444 -6.25 -5.71 -10.33
N LEU A 445 -6.08 -6.91 -10.87
CA LEU A 445 -6.46 -8.14 -10.19
C LEU A 445 -5.37 -8.53 -9.19
N ASP A 446 -5.77 -8.95 -7.99
CA ASP A 446 -4.86 -9.65 -7.08
C ASP A 446 -4.33 -10.93 -7.75
N LYS A 447 -3.02 -11.00 -7.89
CA LYS A 447 -2.33 -12.06 -8.63
C LYS A 447 -2.30 -13.38 -7.87
N PHE A 448 -2.48 -13.37 -6.55
CA PHE A 448 -2.43 -14.58 -5.73
C PHE A 448 -3.58 -15.54 -6.06
N TYR A 449 -4.75 -15.00 -6.40
CA TYR A 449 -5.91 -15.81 -6.77
C TYR A 449 -5.78 -16.43 -8.17
N GLY A 450 -5.00 -15.81 -9.05
CA GLY A 450 -4.62 -16.31 -10.36
C GLY A 450 -4.64 -15.24 -11.44
N THR A 451 -4.57 -15.67 -12.70
CA THR A 451 -4.52 -14.76 -13.85
C THR A 451 -5.88 -14.13 -14.17
N SER A 452 -5.88 -13.00 -14.90
CA SER A 452 -7.09 -12.37 -15.46
C SER A 452 -7.94 -13.35 -16.27
N ASP A 453 -7.32 -14.18 -17.11
CA ASP A 453 -8.02 -15.18 -17.91
C ASP A 453 -8.68 -16.25 -17.03
N LYS A 454 -8.08 -16.59 -15.88
CA LYS A 454 -8.65 -17.57 -14.94
C LYS A 454 -9.87 -17.01 -14.21
N LEU A 455 -9.88 -15.73 -13.86
CA LEU A 455 -11.10 -15.08 -13.34
C LEU A 455 -12.20 -15.05 -14.42
N LYS A 456 -11.87 -14.70 -15.66
CA LYS A 456 -12.84 -14.73 -16.77
C LYS A 456 -13.41 -16.13 -17.00
N GLU A 457 -12.57 -17.17 -16.91
CA GLU A 457 -13.00 -18.57 -16.97
C GLU A 457 -13.98 -18.92 -15.84
N LEU A 458 -13.72 -18.49 -14.60
CA LEU A 458 -14.64 -18.67 -13.48
C LEU A 458 -15.99 -18.00 -13.75
N ILE A 459 -15.98 -16.74 -14.19
CA ILE A 459 -17.21 -15.98 -14.48
C ILE A 459 -18.00 -16.64 -15.63
N ASP A 460 -17.31 -17.01 -16.70
CA ASP A 460 -17.92 -17.68 -17.87
C ASP A 460 -18.53 -19.04 -17.48
N LEU A 461 -17.88 -19.77 -16.56
CA LEU A 461 -18.42 -21.02 -16.03
C LEU A 461 -19.63 -20.80 -15.13
N CYS A 462 -19.63 -19.76 -14.29
CA CYS A 462 -20.81 -19.35 -13.53
C CYS A 462 -21.99 -19.03 -14.47
N HIS A 463 -21.74 -18.22 -15.51
CA HIS A 463 -22.76 -17.86 -16.51
C HIS A 463 -23.32 -19.09 -17.24
N GLN A 464 -22.49 -20.07 -17.60
CA GLN A 464 -22.93 -21.34 -18.20
C GLN A 464 -23.90 -22.12 -17.30
N ASN A 465 -23.85 -21.89 -15.98
CA ASN A 465 -24.67 -22.58 -14.99
C ASN A 465 -25.79 -21.70 -14.41
N GLY A 466 -26.10 -20.56 -15.03
CA GLY A 466 -27.19 -19.69 -14.57
C GLY A 466 -26.84 -18.88 -13.32
N ILE A 467 -25.55 -18.76 -12.98
CA ILE A 467 -25.06 -18.12 -11.76
C ILE A 467 -24.46 -16.76 -12.13
N ALA A 468 -24.99 -15.68 -11.56
CA ALA A 468 -24.42 -14.35 -11.69
C ALA A 468 -23.18 -14.18 -10.78
N VAL A 469 -22.27 -13.29 -11.15
CA VAL A 469 -21.11 -12.92 -10.33
C VAL A 469 -21.20 -11.46 -9.94
N ILE A 470 -21.36 -11.21 -8.65
CA ILE A 470 -21.36 -9.88 -8.03
C ILE A 470 -19.97 -9.65 -7.45
N LEU A 471 -19.33 -8.54 -7.76
CA LEU A 471 -18.04 -8.17 -7.19
C LEU A 471 -18.25 -7.19 -6.04
N ASP A 472 -17.57 -7.44 -4.93
CA ASP A 472 -17.51 -6.48 -3.84
C ASP A 472 -16.42 -5.41 -4.10
N VAL A 473 -16.80 -4.14 -3.92
CA VAL A 473 -15.93 -2.99 -4.21
C VAL A 473 -15.84 -2.03 -3.03
N ALA A 474 -14.63 -1.87 -2.51
CA ALA A 474 -14.27 -0.85 -1.53
C ALA A 474 -13.72 0.37 -2.25
N LEU A 475 -14.58 1.34 -2.53
CA LEU A 475 -14.20 2.59 -3.23
C LEU A 475 -14.32 3.83 -2.35
N ASN A 476 -14.58 3.65 -1.05
CA ASN A 476 -14.59 4.75 -0.07
C ASN A 476 -13.18 5.18 0.37
N HIS A 477 -12.19 4.28 0.25
CA HIS A 477 -10.80 4.56 0.60
C HIS A 477 -9.81 3.82 -0.32
N ALA A 478 -8.52 4.16 -0.19
CA ALA A 478 -7.41 3.37 -0.70
C ALA A 478 -6.26 3.34 0.33
N PHE A 479 -5.29 2.45 0.17
CA PHE A 479 -4.12 2.39 1.05
C PHE A 479 -2.86 3.00 0.41
N GLY A 480 -1.79 3.17 1.21
CA GLY A 480 -0.63 4.02 0.92
C GLY A 480 0.21 3.65 -0.31
N ARG A 481 0.13 2.40 -0.79
CA ARG A 481 0.75 1.93 -2.04
C ARG A 481 -0.01 2.38 -3.28
N ASN A 482 -1.21 2.92 -3.13
CA ASN A 482 -1.98 3.49 -4.24
C ASN A 482 -1.20 4.64 -4.92
N PRO A 483 -1.02 4.62 -6.26
CA PRO A 483 -0.26 5.64 -6.97
C PRO A 483 -0.75 7.07 -6.79
N MET A 484 -2.06 7.26 -6.61
CA MET A 484 -2.66 8.58 -6.41
C MET A 484 -2.43 9.10 -4.99
N VAL A 485 -2.17 8.25 -4.00
CA VAL A 485 -1.66 8.68 -2.69
C VAL A 485 -0.18 9.04 -2.83
N ARG A 486 0.64 8.11 -3.36
CA ARG A 486 2.09 8.27 -3.52
C ARG A 486 2.49 9.55 -4.26
N MET A 487 1.81 9.88 -5.36
CA MET A 487 2.12 11.09 -6.13
C MET A 487 2.02 12.38 -5.31
N TRP A 488 1.18 12.42 -4.29
CA TRP A 488 1.00 13.57 -3.41
C TRP A 488 1.03 13.14 -1.95
N MET A 489 2.11 12.48 -1.52
CA MET A 489 2.28 12.03 -0.14
C MET A 489 3.07 13.01 0.73
N ASN A 490 2.74 13.02 2.02
CA ASN A 490 3.45 13.65 3.13
C ASN A 490 4.29 12.57 3.82
N ASP A 491 5.58 12.57 3.54
CA ASP A 491 6.59 11.54 3.85
C ASP A 491 7.74 12.18 4.66
N PRO A 492 7.52 12.46 5.96
CA PRO A 492 8.51 13.14 6.81
C PRO A 492 9.71 12.27 7.21
N ASP A 493 9.59 10.95 7.15
CA ASP A 493 10.64 9.98 7.48
C ASP A 493 11.41 9.48 6.24
N GLY A 494 10.90 9.74 5.03
CA GLY A 494 11.59 9.47 3.77
C GLY A 494 11.56 8.00 3.36
N ASP A 495 10.61 7.21 3.87
CA ASP A 495 10.48 5.78 3.56
C ASP A 495 9.77 5.54 2.21
N GLY A 496 9.22 6.60 1.63
CA GLY A 496 8.51 6.59 0.37
C GLY A 496 7.02 6.28 0.48
N PHE A 497 6.43 6.35 1.67
CA PHE A 497 5.00 6.24 1.94
C PHE A 497 4.52 7.39 2.83
N GLY A 498 3.21 7.63 2.85
CA GLY A 498 2.64 8.66 3.71
C GLY A 498 1.23 9.06 3.32
N ALA A 499 0.59 9.82 4.22
CA ALA A 499 -0.75 10.34 4.04
C ALA A 499 -0.81 11.37 2.88
N PRO A 500 -1.97 11.58 2.24
CA PRO A 500 -2.14 12.56 1.18
C PRO A 500 -1.86 13.98 1.68
N THR A 501 -1.21 14.77 0.82
CA THR A 501 -0.98 16.21 1.06
C THR A 501 -2.21 17.04 0.70
N ALA A 502 -2.20 18.31 1.10
CA ALA A 502 -3.22 19.28 0.69
C ALA A 502 -3.26 19.56 -0.83
N GLU A 503 -2.24 19.13 -1.59
CA GLU A 503 -2.23 19.22 -3.05
C GLU A 503 -2.84 17.97 -3.73
N ASN A 504 -3.17 16.92 -2.96
CA ASN A 504 -3.75 15.70 -3.52
C ASN A 504 -5.15 16.00 -4.09
N PRO A 505 -5.39 15.74 -5.40
CA PRO A 505 -6.67 16.08 -6.02
C PRO A 505 -7.71 14.95 -5.93
N TYR A 506 -7.33 13.79 -5.36
CA TYR A 506 -8.17 12.59 -5.28
C TYR A 506 -8.63 12.28 -3.85
N PHE A 507 -7.80 12.56 -2.84
CA PHE A 507 -8.03 12.19 -1.44
C PHE A 507 -8.15 13.40 -0.52
N ASN A 508 -8.85 13.21 0.60
CA ASN A 508 -8.86 14.16 1.69
C ASN A 508 -7.63 13.98 2.58
N THR A 509 -7.09 15.08 3.11
CA THR A 509 -6.03 15.01 4.15
C THR A 509 -6.56 14.56 5.50
N VAL A 510 -7.86 14.73 5.73
CA VAL A 510 -8.57 14.30 6.94
C VAL A 510 -9.92 13.76 6.48
N ALA A 511 -10.25 12.55 6.93
CA ALA A 511 -11.47 11.87 6.54
C ALA A 511 -12.73 12.70 6.82
N LYS A 512 -13.71 12.55 5.92
CA LYS A 512 -15.01 13.22 6.01
C LYS A 512 -16.13 12.33 6.55
N HIS A 513 -15.77 11.26 7.26
CA HIS A 513 -16.68 10.37 7.95
C HIS A 513 -15.98 9.64 9.11
N SER A 514 -16.75 9.10 10.06
CA SER A 514 -16.25 8.47 11.28
C SER A 514 -15.79 7.01 11.17
N TYR A 515 -15.85 6.43 9.97
CA TYR A 515 -15.55 5.02 9.70
C TYR A 515 -14.30 4.83 8.82
N SER A 516 -13.40 5.82 8.80
CA SER A 516 -12.22 5.78 7.93
C SER A 516 -11.21 4.74 8.40
N VAL A 517 -10.80 3.84 7.49
CA VAL A 517 -9.81 2.77 7.74
C VAL A 517 -8.59 2.84 6.81
N GLY A 518 -8.62 3.71 5.82
CA GLY A 518 -7.51 4.04 4.92
C GLY A 518 -7.57 5.52 4.51
N GLU A 519 -6.99 5.86 3.36
CA GLU A 519 -7.02 7.21 2.81
C GLU A 519 -8.37 7.50 2.14
N ASP A 520 -9.08 8.50 2.67
CA ASP A 520 -10.46 8.85 2.31
C ASP A 520 -10.54 9.51 0.93
N PHE A 521 -11.27 8.88 0.00
CA PHE A 521 -11.48 9.44 -1.33
C PHE A 521 -12.36 10.70 -1.26
N ASN A 522 -11.94 11.76 -1.95
CA ASN A 522 -12.79 12.91 -2.17
C ASN A 522 -13.75 12.66 -3.35
N HIS A 523 -14.91 12.06 -3.06
CA HIS A 523 -15.90 11.77 -4.10
C HIS A 523 -16.60 12.98 -4.71
N GLN A 524 -16.36 14.20 -4.22
CA GLN A 524 -16.79 15.44 -4.89
C GLN A 524 -15.77 15.94 -5.91
N SER A 525 -14.55 15.37 -5.93
CA SER A 525 -13.58 15.61 -6.99
C SER A 525 -14.02 14.93 -8.29
N LEU A 526 -14.09 15.71 -9.39
CA LEU A 526 -14.36 15.16 -10.71
C LEU A 526 -13.31 14.12 -11.16
N LYS A 527 -12.08 14.22 -10.65
CA LYS A 527 -11.01 13.26 -10.96
C LYS A 527 -11.24 11.92 -10.25
N THR A 528 -11.67 11.96 -8.98
CA THR A 528 -12.09 10.75 -8.25
C THR A 528 -13.32 10.12 -8.88
N GLN A 529 -14.32 10.92 -9.25
CA GLN A 529 -15.50 10.41 -9.96
C GLN A 529 -15.12 9.74 -11.29
N TYR A 530 -14.22 10.35 -12.07
CA TYR A 530 -13.71 9.75 -13.30
C TYR A 530 -12.92 8.45 -13.05
N TYR A 531 -12.12 8.40 -11.98
CA TYR A 531 -11.44 7.16 -11.58
C TYR A 531 -12.43 6.04 -11.25
N VAL A 532 -13.47 6.33 -10.46
CA VAL A 532 -14.54 5.38 -10.14
C VAL A 532 -15.26 4.90 -11.39
N ASP A 533 -15.58 5.80 -12.33
CA ASP A 533 -16.18 5.42 -13.62
C ASP A 533 -15.26 4.44 -14.39
N ARG A 534 -13.94 4.67 -14.38
CA ARG A 534 -12.98 3.76 -15.03
C ARG A 534 -12.92 2.38 -14.36
N VAL A 535 -13.02 2.31 -13.04
CA VAL A 535 -13.10 1.05 -12.28
C VAL A 535 -14.39 0.30 -12.62
N ILE A 536 -15.55 0.98 -12.57
CA ILE A 536 -16.85 0.40 -12.94
C ILE A 536 -16.79 -0.20 -14.34
N LYS A 537 -16.30 0.59 -15.30
CA LYS A 537 -16.21 0.17 -16.71
C LYS A 537 -15.31 -1.05 -16.90
N GLN A 538 -14.16 -1.09 -16.23
CA GLN A 538 -13.22 -2.21 -16.30
C GLN A 538 -13.91 -3.53 -15.93
N TRP A 539 -14.55 -3.57 -14.75
CA TRP A 539 -15.13 -4.81 -14.25
C TRP A 539 -16.38 -5.25 -15.01
N ILE A 540 -17.19 -4.30 -15.51
CA ILE A 540 -18.38 -4.62 -16.32
C ILE A 540 -17.98 -5.07 -17.74
N GLU A 541 -17.12 -4.33 -18.45
CA GLU A 541 -16.85 -4.62 -19.87
C GLU A 541 -15.78 -5.70 -20.07
N GLU A 542 -14.69 -5.69 -19.29
CA GLU A 542 -13.58 -6.65 -19.47
C GLU A 542 -13.87 -8.00 -18.81
N TYR A 543 -14.49 -7.98 -17.63
CA TYR A 543 -14.74 -9.17 -16.82
C TYR A 543 -16.20 -9.65 -16.84
N LYS A 544 -17.13 -8.87 -17.40
CA LYS A 544 -18.57 -9.20 -17.42
C LYS A 544 -19.15 -9.44 -16.02
N ILE A 545 -18.67 -8.68 -15.03
CA ILE A 545 -19.27 -8.68 -13.70
C ILE A 545 -20.73 -8.24 -13.80
N ASP A 546 -21.62 -8.97 -13.13
CA ASP A 546 -23.07 -8.80 -13.23
C ASP A 546 -23.61 -7.77 -12.24
N GLY A 547 -22.83 -7.43 -11.22
CA GLY A 547 -23.22 -6.56 -10.14
C GLY A 547 -22.09 -6.09 -9.28
N PHE A 548 -22.30 -5.00 -8.55
CA PHE A 548 -21.43 -4.59 -7.45
C PHE A 548 -22.17 -4.59 -6.11
N ARG A 549 -21.52 -5.13 -5.07
CA ARG A 549 -21.75 -4.69 -3.69
C ARG A 549 -20.76 -3.55 -3.40
N TRP A 550 -21.28 -2.42 -2.99
CA TRP A 550 -20.50 -1.25 -2.61
C TRP A 550 -20.31 -1.28 -1.10
N ASP A 551 -19.07 -1.51 -0.68
CA ASP A 551 -18.68 -1.55 0.73
C ASP A 551 -18.69 -0.16 1.34
N LEU A 552 -19.19 -0.08 2.59
CA LEU A 552 -19.19 1.12 3.43
C LEU A 552 -19.60 2.40 2.68
N THR A 553 -20.80 2.41 2.08
CA THR A 553 -21.29 3.56 1.30
C THR A 553 -21.42 4.86 2.11
N LYS A 554 -21.43 4.78 3.44
CA LYS A 554 -21.35 5.95 4.32
C LYS A 554 -20.09 6.78 4.11
N GLY A 555 -18.98 6.16 3.69
CA GLY A 555 -17.69 6.83 3.43
C GLY A 555 -17.69 7.73 2.20
N PHE A 556 -18.74 7.71 1.37
CA PHE A 556 -18.83 8.54 0.16
C PHE A 556 -19.22 9.99 0.44
N THR A 557 -19.57 10.33 1.69
CA THR A 557 -19.90 11.71 2.07
C THR A 557 -18.65 12.55 2.26
N GLN A 558 -18.75 13.82 1.93
CA GLN A 558 -17.77 14.88 2.12
C GLN A 558 -18.30 15.97 3.08
N ALA A 559 -19.46 15.73 3.70
CA ALA A 559 -20.17 16.69 4.54
C ALA A 559 -19.88 16.56 6.05
N CYS A 560 -19.28 15.46 6.50
CA CYS A 560 -19.01 15.20 7.92
C CYS A 560 -17.54 15.38 8.29
N THR A 561 -17.20 15.10 9.56
CA THR A 561 -15.83 15.12 10.07
C THR A 561 -15.42 13.74 10.59
N ALA A 562 -14.12 13.48 10.66
CA ALA A 562 -13.53 12.18 11.00
C ALA A 562 -14.00 11.57 12.34
N ASN A 563 -14.57 12.35 13.26
CA ASN A 563 -15.05 11.86 14.56
C ASN A 563 -16.56 12.05 14.76
N ASP A 564 -17.28 12.57 13.76
CA ASP A 564 -18.71 12.86 13.87
C ASP A 564 -19.56 11.68 13.40
N GLN A 565 -19.73 10.71 14.29
CA GLN A 565 -20.54 9.53 14.03
C GLN A 565 -22.03 9.86 13.87
N ASN A 566 -22.53 10.91 14.53
CA ASN A 566 -23.92 11.33 14.38
C ASN A 566 -24.17 11.87 12.97
N CYS A 567 -23.30 12.75 12.46
CA CYS A 567 -23.37 13.22 11.08
C CYS A 567 -23.22 12.05 10.09
N THR A 568 -22.23 11.17 10.31
CA THR A 568 -21.96 10.03 9.42
C THR A 568 -23.17 9.12 9.25
N ASN A 569 -23.95 8.89 10.32
CA ASN A 569 -25.14 8.04 10.31
C ASN A 569 -26.45 8.77 10.00
N ALA A 570 -26.45 10.11 9.98
CA ALA A 570 -27.58 10.90 9.52
C ALA A 570 -27.64 10.90 7.99
N TYR A 571 -28.79 11.26 7.43
CA TYR A 571 -28.97 11.45 5.99
C TYR A 571 -27.95 12.46 5.44
N GLN A 572 -27.21 12.09 4.38
CA GLN A 572 -26.31 13.00 3.68
C GLN A 572 -26.64 13.07 2.18
N GLN A 573 -27.06 14.25 1.72
CA GLN A 573 -27.49 14.43 0.32
C GLN A 573 -26.34 14.22 -0.67
N ASP A 574 -25.12 14.62 -0.32
CA ASP A 574 -23.97 14.58 -1.21
C ASP A 574 -23.60 13.14 -1.60
N ARG A 575 -23.59 12.20 -0.64
CA ARG A 575 -23.38 10.78 -0.96
C ARG A 575 -24.58 10.16 -1.68
N VAL A 576 -25.81 10.60 -1.39
CA VAL A 576 -27.00 10.15 -2.13
C VAL A 576 -26.85 10.47 -3.62
N ASP A 577 -26.45 11.70 -3.94
CA ASP A 577 -26.30 12.17 -5.31
C ASP A 577 -25.14 11.46 -6.04
N VAL A 578 -23.96 11.36 -5.40
CA VAL A 578 -22.79 10.75 -6.05
C VAL A 578 -22.97 9.24 -6.26
N LEU A 579 -23.60 8.54 -5.32
CA LEU A 579 -23.88 7.11 -5.45
C LEU A 579 -24.96 6.81 -6.50
N LYS A 580 -25.99 7.67 -6.63
CA LYS A 580 -26.95 7.61 -7.74
C LYS A 580 -26.24 7.79 -9.09
N LYS A 581 -25.28 8.72 -9.18
CA LYS A 581 -24.47 8.92 -10.39
C LYS A 581 -23.69 7.65 -10.77
N TYR A 582 -23.00 7.01 -9.81
CA TYR A 582 -22.25 5.78 -10.11
C TYR A 582 -23.16 4.62 -10.50
N ALA A 583 -24.34 4.49 -9.85
CA ALA A 583 -25.35 3.51 -10.23
C ALA A 583 -25.85 3.74 -11.67
N ASP A 584 -26.19 4.99 -12.02
CA ASP A 584 -26.59 5.36 -13.37
C ASP A 584 -25.52 5.07 -14.41
N TYR A 585 -24.25 5.33 -14.09
CA TYR A 585 -23.14 4.98 -14.98
C TYR A 585 -23.05 3.47 -15.19
N SER A 586 -23.13 2.67 -14.13
CA SER A 586 -23.15 1.20 -14.26
C SER A 586 -24.32 0.71 -15.14
N TRP A 587 -25.51 1.30 -14.98
CA TRP A 587 -26.69 0.97 -15.79
C TRP A 587 -26.63 1.47 -17.24
N SER A 588 -25.76 2.44 -17.53
CA SER A 588 -25.51 2.89 -18.90
C SER A 588 -24.65 1.89 -19.67
N LEU A 589 -23.79 1.13 -18.97
CA LEU A 589 -22.96 0.08 -19.54
C LEU A 589 -23.74 -1.24 -19.64
N ASP A 590 -24.49 -1.58 -18.59
CA ASP A 590 -25.37 -2.74 -18.56
C ASP A 590 -26.72 -2.38 -17.88
N PRO A 591 -27.81 -2.28 -18.65
CA PRO A 591 -29.14 -1.93 -18.12
C PRO A 591 -29.68 -2.90 -17.05
N THR A 592 -29.12 -4.10 -16.94
CA THR A 592 -29.54 -5.12 -15.96
C THR A 592 -28.61 -5.26 -14.77
N HIS A 593 -27.52 -4.49 -14.72
CA HIS A 593 -26.48 -4.57 -13.69
C HIS A 593 -27.06 -4.42 -12.27
N TYR A 594 -26.63 -5.29 -11.35
CA TYR A 594 -27.00 -5.18 -9.95
C TYR A 594 -26.18 -4.10 -9.25
N THR A 595 -26.86 -3.26 -8.49
CA THR A 595 -26.20 -2.28 -7.60
C THR A 595 -26.70 -2.58 -6.19
N ILE A 596 -25.79 -2.99 -5.31
CA ILE A 596 -26.08 -3.35 -3.92
C ILE A 596 -25.28 -2.43 -3.02
N PHE A 597 -25.91 -1.72 -2.09
CA PHE A 597 -25.24 -0.84 -1.14
C PHE A 597 -25.22 -1.46 0.24
N GLU A 598 -24.02 -1.60 0.79
CA GLU A 598 -23.83 -1.76 2.21
C GLU A 598 -23.84 -0.37 2.85
N HIS A 599 -24.99 -0.02 3.43
CA HIS A 599 -25.22 1.30 4.02
C HIS A 599 -25.58 1.22 5.49
N LEU A 600 -26.49 0.32 5.86
CA LEU A 600 -26.96 0.10 7.24
C LEU A 600 -27.38 1.43 7.87
N GLY A 601 -28.20 2.19 7.14
CA GLY A 601 -28.59 3.56 7.47
C GLY A 601 -30.03 3.65 7.96
N THR A 602 -30.58 4.86 7.85
CA THR A 602 -31.99 5.09 8.18
C THR A 602 -32.88 4.69 6.99
N ASP A 603 -34.12 4.26 7.29
CA ASP A 603 -35.11 3.95 6.25
C ASP A 603 -35.33 5.14 5.30
N ALA A 604 -35.20 6.37 5.78
CA ALA A 604 -35.36 7.57 4.96
C ALA A 604 -34.26 7.70 3.88
N GLU A 605 -33.00 7.42 4.23
CA GLU A 605 -31.86 7.51 3.31
C GLU A 605 -31.85 6.33 2.34
N GLU A 606 -32.01 5.10 2.84
CA GLU A 606 -32.00 3.90 1.99
C GLU A 606 -33.13 3.90 0.95
N LYS A 607 -34.28 4.46 1.32
CA LYS A 607 -35.44 4.60 0.42
C LYS A 607 -35.15 5.47 -0.81
N GLU A 608 -34.25 6.45 -0.70
CA GLU A 608 -33.83 7.29 -1.85
C GLU A 608 -33.20 6.47 -2.97
N TRP A 609 -32.50 5.40 -2.62
CA TRP A 609 -31.81 4.52 -3.56
C TRP A 609 -32.66 3.31 -3.96
N ALA A 610 -33.33 2.69 -2.99
CA ALA A 610 -34.17 1.53 -3.24
C ALA A 610 -35.32 1.83 -4.22
N ASN A 611 -35.87 3.04 -4.16
CA ASN A 611 -36.95 3.48 -5.05
C ASN A 611 -36.46 4.20 -6.30
N TYR A 612 -35.16 4.47 -6.41
CA TYR A 612 -34.60 5.22 -7.53
C TYR A 612 -34.82 4.47 -8.85
N ARG A 613 -35.55 5.10 -9.78
CA ARG A 613 -35.82 4.58 -11.14
C ARG A 613 -36.48 3.20 -11.17
N VAL A 614 -37.23 2.83 -10.12
CA VAL A 614 -37.93 1.53 -10.04
C VAL A 614 -38.97 1.35 -11.16
N ALA A 615 -39.58 2.45 -11.61
CA ALA A 615 -40.60 2.46 -12.66
C ALA A 615 -40.05 2.42 -14.10
N ASP A 616 -38.73 2.40 -14.27
CA ASP A 616 -38.11 2.26 -15.60
C ASP A 616 -38.52 0.91 -16.24
N PRO A 617 -38.57 0.81 -17.58
CA PRO A 617 -38.95 -0.44 -18.27
C PRO A 617 -38.14 -1.66 -17.86
N VAL A 618 -36.82 -1.46 -17.66
CA VAL A 618 -35.98 -2.39 -16.91
C VAL A 618 -35.90 -1.85 -15.50
N SER A 619 -36.68 -2.43 -14.58
CA SER A 619 -36.78 -1.92 -13.22
C SER A 619 -35.41 -1.83 -12.55
N LYS A 620 -35.05 -0.61 -12.18
CA LYS A 620 -33.83 -0.31 -11.42
C LYS A 620 -34.10 -0.54 -9.93
N GLY A 621 -33.93 0.47 -9.10
CA GLY A 621 -33.91 0.34 -7.64
C GLY A 621 -32.62 -0.33 -7.19
N ILE A 622 -31.85 0.38 -6.37
CA ILE A 622 -30.60 -0.11 -5.79
C ILE A 622 -30.98 -1.06 -4.64
N MET A 623 -30.31 -2.20 -4.57
CA MET A 623 -30.55 -3.17 -3.51
C MET A 623 -29.78 -2.78 -2.24
N MET A 624 -30.37 -2.98 -1.06
CA MET A 624 -29.76 -2.66 0.24
C MET A 624 -29.30 -3.95 0.92
N TRP A 625 -28.05 -3.98 1.37
CA TRP A 625 -27.49 -5.07 2.18
C TRP A 625 -28.08 -4.98 3.59
N GLY A 626 -28.98 -5.89 3.92
CA GLY A 626 -29.82 -5.81 5.12
C GLY A 626 -29.38 -6.76 6.23
N LYS A 627 -28.67 -6.26 7.23
CA LYS A 627 -28.26 -7.07 8.38
C LYS A 627 -29.47 -7.54 9.20
N MET A 628 -29.58 -8.86 9.39
CA MET A 628 -30.56 -9.48 10.30
C MET A 628 -29.91 -10.55 11.20
N THR A 629 -28.58 -10.60 11.26
CA THR A 629 -27.77 -11.58 12.00
C THR A 629 -28.19 -11.74 13.45
N ASP A 630 -28.49 -10.63 14.14
CA ASP A 630 -28.85 -10.68 15.56
C ASP A 630 -30.18 -11.41 15.78
N GLN A 631 -31.19 -11.09 14.97
CA GLN A 631 -32.53 -11.69 15.06
C GLN A 631 -32.53 -13.15 14.63
N TYR A 632 -31.82 -13.47 13.55
CA TYR A 632 -31.61 -14.86 13.13
C TYR A 632 -30.87 -15.67 14.19
N SER A 633 -29.84 -15.11 14.81
CA SER A 633 -29.09 -15.77 15.90
C SER A 633 -29.99 -16.06 17.10
N GLN A 634 -30.80 -15.10 17.54
CA GLN A 634 -31.70 -15.28 18.69
C GLN A 634 -32.77 -16.33 18.41
N LEU A 635 -33.35 -16.33 17.21
CA LEU A 635 -34.29 -17.36 16.77
C LEU A 635 -33.64 -18.74 16.73
N ALA A 636 -32.45 -18.87 16.14
CA ALA A 636 -31.74 -20.14 16.03
C ALA A 636 -31.31 -20.68 17.42
N MET A 637 -30.98 -19.80 18.36
CA MET A 637 -30.68 -20.14 19.75
C MET A 637 -31.94 -20.46 20.60
N GLY A 638 -33.16 -20.24 20.10
CA GLY A 638 -34.39 -20.50 20.83
C GLY A 638 -34.71 -19.48 21.94
N TYR A 639 -34.22 -18.24 21.81
CA TYR A 639 -34.57 -17.15 22.74
C TYR A 639 -35.82 -16.40 22.29
N ALA A 640 -36.54 -15.76 23.23
CA ALA A 640 -37.78 -15.04 22.95
C ALA A 640 -37.59 -13.53 22.68
N THR A 641 -36.41 -12.98 22.94
CA THR A 641 -36.11 -11.54 22.79
C THR A 641 -35.32 -11.26 21.52
N ASN A 642 -35.60 -10.11 20.88
CA ASN A 642 -34.93 -9.68 19.65
C ASN A 642 -35.02 -10.74 18.53
N THR A 643 -36.21 -11.27 18.29
CA THR A 643 -36.50 -12.34 17.31
C THR A 643 -37.32 -11.86 16.11
N ASP A 644 -37.62 -10.57 16.03
CA ASP A 644 -38.48 -10.01 14.98
C ASP A 644 -37.74 -9.94 13.64
N ILE A 645 -38.01 -10.89 12.76
CA ILE A 645 -37.48 -10.93 11.39
C ILE A 645 -38.40 -10.24 10.37
N SER A 646 -39.46 -9.55 10.79
CA SER A 646 -40.36 -8.84 9.86
C SER A 646 -39.63 -7.80 9.02
N ARG A 647 -38.50 -7.29 9.51
CA ARG A 647 -37.61 -6.38 8.77
C ARG A 647 -36.93 -7.00 7.55
N MET A 648 -37.03 -8.30 7.33
CA MET A 648 -36.65 -8.92 6.05
C MET A 648 -37.56 -8.51 4.88
N ALA A 649 -38.74 -7.95 5.14
CA ALA A 649 -39.65 -7.48 4.11
C ALA A 649 -39.25 -6.08 3.63
N SER A 650 -38.98 -5.90 2.32
CA SER A 650 -38.63 -4.56 1.77
C SER A 650 -39.67 -3.46 2.11
N ALA A 651 -40.95 -3.83 2.24
CA ALA A 651 -42.01 -2.90 2.63
C ALA A 651 -41.84 -2.33 4.06
N SER A 652 -41.20 -3.04 4.99
CA SER A 652 -40.95 -2.52 6.35
C SER A 652 -39.94 -1.38 6.38
N HIS A 653 -39.13 -1.24 5.31
CA HIS A 653 -38.21 -0.13 5.08
C HIS A 653 -38.86 0.98 4.23
N GLY A 654 -40.11 0.80 3.80
CA GLY A 654 -40.81 1.73 2.91
C GLY A 654 -40.36 1.68 1.45
N PHE A 655 -39.74 0.57 1.02
CA PHE A 655 -39.36 0.36 -0.38
C PHE A 655 -40.58 -0.06 -1.21
N VAL A 656 -40.63 0.40 -2.47
CA VAL A 656 -41.72 0.15 -3.42
C VAL A 656 -41.59 -1.23 -4.07
N ALA A 657 -40.36 -1.69 -4.31
CA ALA A 657 -40.04 -2.99 -4.87
C ALA A 657 -39.19 -3.81 -3.89
N ASN A 658 -39.10 -5.12 -4.12
CA ASN A 658 -38.24 -6.03 -3.37
C ASN A 658 -36.77 -5.71 -3.65
N ARG A 659 -36.17 -4.88 -2.80
CA ARG A 659 -34.81 -4.34 -2.91
C ARG A 659 -34.00 -4.47 -1.63
N LEU A 660 -34.50 -5.19 -0.65
CA LEU A 660 -33.69 -5.62 0.49
C LEU A 660 -33.05 -6.97 0.17
N MET A 661 -31.72 -7.04 0.26
CA MET A 661 -30.96 -8.29 0.27
C MET A 661 -30.56 -8.57 1.73
N GLY A 662 -31.46 -9.24 2.44
CA GLY A 662 -31.26 -9.52 3.86
C GLY A 662 -30.39 -10.76 4.08
N TYR A 663 -29.56 -10.74 5.11
CA TYR A 663 -28.64 -11.84 5.44
C TYR A 663 -28.66 -12.20 6.92
N ALA A 664 -28.42 -13.48 7.20
CA ALA A 664 -28.14 -13.99 8.54
C ALA A 664 -26.64 -14.02 8.83
N GLU A 665 -25.83 -14.30 7.81
CA GLU A 665 -24.36 -14.33 7.89
C GLU A 665 -23.75 -13.57 6.72
N SER A 666 -22.64 -12.89 7.02
CA SER A 666 -21.77 -12.13 6.12
C SER A 666 -20.35 -12.20 6.71
N HIS A 667 -19.31 -11.87 5.94
CA HIS A 667 -17.92 -11.91 6.39
C HIS A 667 -17.65 -11.10 7.69
N ASP A 668 -18.41 -10.02 7.91
CA ASP A 668 -18.36 -9.15 9.10
C ASP A 668 -19.35 -9.56 10.21
N GLU A 669 -20.26 -10.49 9.92
CA GLU A 669 -21.37 -10.91 10.77
C GLU A 669 -21.52 -12.44 10.74
N GLU A 670 -20.65 -13.13 11.46
CA GLU A 670 -20.48 -14.59 11.35
C GLU A 670 -20.99 -15.41 12.56
N ARG A 671 -20.92 -16.74 12.41
CA ARG A 671 -20.98 -17.76 13.48
C ARG A 671 -22.36 -17.97 14.10
N VAL A 672 -23.44 -17.84 13.32
CA VAL A 672 -24.81 -18.12 13.78
C VAL A 672 -24.94 -19.55 14.30
N MET A 673 -24.41 -20.54 13.56
CA MET A 673 -24.49 -21.95 13.98
C MET A 673 -23.63 -22.22 15.22
N TYR A 674 -22.42 -21.66 15.30
CA TYR A 674 -21.57 -21.79 16.48
C TYR A 674 -22.25 -21.20 17.73
N LYS A 675 -22.83 -19.99 17.62
CA LYS A 675 -23.61 -19.37 18.70
C LYS A 675 -24.76 -20.27 19.14
N SER A 676 -25.49 -20.85 18.17
CA SER A 676 -26.59 -21.79 18.43
C SER A 676 -26.14 -23.02 19.22
N LEU A 677 -24.99 -23.61 18.87
CA LEU A 677 -24.46 -24.78 19.58
C LEU A 677 -23.93 -24.48 20.98
N GLN A 678 -23.30 -23.32 21.18
CA GLN A 678 -22.67 -22.96 22.46
C GLN A 678 -23.63 -22.31 23.46
N PHE A 679 -24.57 -21.51 22.95
CA PHE A 679 -25.41 -20.62 23.75
C PHE A 679 -26.91 -20.84 23.52
N GLY A 680 -27.29 -21.87 22.76
CA GLY A 680 -28.69 -22.23 22.58
C GLY A 680 -29.40 -22.48 23.91
N ALA A 681 -30.63 -22.01 24.03
CA ALA A 681 -31.45 -22.20 25.21
C ALA A 681 -31.74 -23.69 25.43
N SER A 682 -31.15 -24.30 26.47
CA SER A 682 -31.36 -25.71 26.81
C SER A 682 -32.80 -26.03 27.28
N ASN A 683 -33.56 -25.00 27.68
CA ASN A 683 -34.98 -25.06 28.04
C ASN A 683 -35.87 -24.27 27.06
N GLY A 684 -35.35 -23.90 25.88
CA GLY A 684 -36.13 -23.19 24.87
C GLY A 684 -37.22 -24.10 24.31
N SER A 685 -38.47 -23.64 24.37
CA SER A 685 -39.66 -24.32 23.85
C SER A 685 -39.79 -24.22 22.33
#